data_AF-A0A554JQJ5-F1
#
_entry.id   AF-A0A554JQJ5-F1
#
_cell.length_a   1.000
_cell.length_b   1.000
_cell.length_c   1.000
_cell.angle_alpha   90.00
_cell.angle_beta   90.00
_cell.angle_gamma   90.00
#
_symmetry.space_group_name_H-M   'P 1'
#
loop_
_entity.id
_entity.type
_entity.pdbx_description
1 polymer ?
#
loop_
_entity_poly.entity_id
_entity_poly.type
_entity_poly.pdbx_seq_one_letter_code
_entity_poly.pdbx_strand_id
1 'polypeptide(L)'
;MAKYSRAKRTEKQEIGVLETLLNAHPLLTQLTKGDDDFPLIDGYVHLLGEQDEVGGNMLKVQIKPLKTNKDGSLSATCSTDLLSHAHGSSIPVFLIAVNPDEQVAYWMYLAPESVKTQYEAQVSAGKKTITFRLNKNHTIKKGAAAYVAEWKRICGHHRNTSNDRLALRYKKRVRKNLITANEDTLLERIRTLHDLVYYRTNKGEFPLVEIVLDMARTIGGTSALVKIAYIELLEQVIHDKTAEALEVITKLASDESEQVRKKAAEALKNTTKYNYHWLNAIGYGPYRAMLDFITSHDVPSEIAHEMLRNLFSPDFDGTSQTDMYTLTFHRGALDATKFLKKLRRDAIDLLTKRYEIADTIREKSKTVDTIGYATHKTDWPTGDPDFLQRSVDMVEADTEHVVAAYKKILFPKSKMIADYPVVYEIETQLSILNTRERKISGVEELLQQIRENKGDYRLFSLLAGDEMRLRRDMEWQEGRQQKEEELKEVLESITEKNAEEWYARINAVANFRDCVEDWLYQTLRDFLAQIAEKKPKVAAVFAKHALTSKTGLYFFFRGILWGLRKGSLDQWDEYVDYIAKHHLTDQIDGILMSYFSVGGTELSVAKIRKEDIAITLEIARKVGRFAFLKSDEINRALEYHSIRSLAFLSTLDKDIRKALIEKIKEYPELDTMYPHELGFALHCKWIKLEEWDRTDLETLAEMLVNIKRLDHNELQVLHALGVVDFNLMMLVFERRIKHSYDSGYDAIPYHIEPGVAAFIRDDPRTKDVVRRWLEERDPEQDSMIGYHLGEFFNRVGGDVLRGALSDLIATGKKENILKVMEMLPISDPADPSLCLEIVAVTDDRQILARVDARMRQTGGGTGAVGENIFAREMRKNQARIEDVKSKSTNPKIIKFCEKVLANLAKDIARSEQEHEREMREERQEYEDEHPKD
;
A
#
# COMPACT_ATOMS: atom_id res chain seq x y z
N MET A 1 -34.25 43.85 7.18
CA MET A 1 -35.20 42.76 6.86
C MET A 1 -35.71 42.97 5.44
N ALA A 2 -35.21 42.19 4.48
CA ALA A 2 -35.70 42.24 3.10
C ALA A 2 -37.13 41.69 3.05
N LYS A 3 -38.08 42.44 2.45
CA LYS A 3 -39.43 41.96 2.18
C LYS A 3 -39.33 40.80 1.19
N TYR A 4 -39.58 39.58 1.64
CA TYR A 4 -39.80 38.44 0.74
C TYR A 4 -40.86 38.82 -0.29
N SER A 5 -40.55 38.66 -1.57
CA SER A 5 -41.52 38.91 -2.64
C SER A 5 -42.70 37.94 -2.47
N ARG A 6 -43.91 38.42 -2.72
CA ARG A 6 -45.15 37.62 -2.63
C ARG A 6 -45.05 36.32 -3.43
N ALA A 7 -44.29 36.33 -4.53
CA ALA A 7 -44.01 35.17 -5.38
C ALA A 7 -43.21 34.07 -4.66
N LYS A 8 -42.11 34.38 -3.97
CA LYS A 8 -41.32 33.37 -3.23
C LYS A 8 -42.11 32.74 -2.08
N ARG A 9 -43.04 33.49 -1.47
CA ARG A 9 -43.92 32.96 -0.42
C ARG A 9 -44.93 31.95 -0.96
N THR A 10 -45.48 32.20 -2.15
CA THR A 10 -46.40 31.29 -2.83
C THR A 10 -45.69 30.03 -3.30
N GLU A 11 -44.47 30.14 -3.82
CA GLU A 11 -43.65 28.98 -4.25
C GLU A 11 -43.26 28.07 -3.08
N LYS A 12 -42.79 28.63 -1.95
CA LYS A 12 -42.54 27.84 -0.72
C LYS A 12 -43.82 27.16 -0.20
N GLN A 13 -44.98 27.80 -0.35
CA GLN A 13 -46.26 27.20 0.03
C GLN A 13 -46.65 26.04 -0.90
N GLU A 14 -46.42 26.15 -2.20
CA GLU A 14 -46.69 25.09 -3.19
C GLU A 14 -45.79 23.87 -2.97
N ILE A 15 -44.49 24.09 -2.71
CA ILE A 15 -43.54 23.02 -2.38
C ILE A 15 -43.95 22.31 -1.10
N GLY A 16 -44.25 23.04 -0.02
CA GLY A 16 -44.65 22.43 1.25
C GLY A 16 -45.97 21.64 1.16
N VAL A 17 -46.93 22.10 0.34
CA VAL A 17 -48.13 21.32 0.04
C VAL A 17 -47.79 20.06 -0.74
N LEU A 18 -46.95 20.15 -1.77
CA LEU A 18 -46.54 18.98 -2.53
C LEU A 18 -45.81 17.94 -1.67
N GLU A 19 -44.89 18.35 -0.80
CA GLU A 19 -44.22 17.44 0.16
C GLU A 19 -45.25 16.71 1.02
N THR A 20 -46.26 17.42 1.52
CA THR A 20 -47.36 16.81 2.31
C THR A 20 -48.19 15.80 1.49
N LEU A 21 -48.34 16.03 0.19
CA LEU A 21 -49.05 15.13 -0.72
C LEU A 21 -48.21 13.91 -1.14
N LEU A 22 -46.88 14.06 -1.20
CA LEU A 22 -45.90 13.02 -1.56
C LEU A 22 -45.44 12.19 -0.36
N ASN A 23 -45.73 12.60 0.88
CA ASN A 23 -45.30 11.95 2.12
C ASN A 23 -46.04 10.61 2.39
N ALA A 24 -45.83 9.64 1.50
CA ALA A 24 -46.32 8.28 1.58
C ALA A 24 -45.18 7.34 1.17
N HIS A 25 -44.99 6.22 1.91
CA HIS A 25 -44.21 5.10 1.40
C HIS A 25 -44.76 4.72 0.01
N PRO A 26 -43.95 4.66 -1.07
CA PRO A 26 -42.49 4.52 -1.12
C PRO A 26 -41.77 5.69 -1.88
N LEU A 27 -41.72 6.90 -1.31
CA LEU A 27 -41.08 8.07 -1.94
C LEU A 27 -40.12 8.80 -0.98
N LEU A 28 -38.98 9.25 -1.51
CA LEU A 28 -38.06 10.18 -0.82
C LEU A 28 -37.91 11.45 -1.68
N THR A 29 -38.17 12.63 -1.11
CA THR A 29 -38.19 13.92 -1.84
C THR A 29 -37.01 14.82 -1.44
N GLN A 30 -36.31 15.37 -2.41
CA GLN A 30 -35.25 16.38 -2.24
C GLN A 30 -35.64 17.65 -2.99
N LEU A 31 -36.60 18.41 -2.44
CA LEU A 31 -37.11 19.63 -3.07
C LEU A 31 -36.39 20.86 -2.53
N THR A 32 -36.06 21.79 -3.43
CA THR A 32 -35.52 23.10 -3.08
C THR A 32 -36.56 23.83 -2.22
N LYS A 33 -36.16 24.36 -1.07
CA LYS A 33 -37.09 25.08 -0.17
C LYS A 33 -37.43 26.49 -0.69
N GLY A 34 -37.53 26.68 -2.01
CA GLY A 34 -37.69 27.97 -2.68
C GLY A 34 -36.43 28.84 -2.75
N ASP A 35 -35.27 28.20 -2.64
CA ASP A 35 -33.95 28.82 -2.82
C ASP A 35 -33.44 28.35 -4.20
N ASP A 36 -33.06 29.28 -5.08
CA ASP A 36 -32.80 29.06 -6.53
C ASP A 36 -31.47 28.33 -6.78
N ASP A 37 -31.22 27.20 -6.09
CA ASP A 37 -29.93 26.49 -6.13
C ASP A 37 -29.78 25.63 -7.40
N PHE A 38 -30.87 25.34 -8.11
CA PHE A 38 -30.85 24.59 -9.36
C PHE A 38 -31.51 25.38 -10.51
N PRO A 39 -30.78 25.69 -11.59
CA PRO A 39 -31.41 26.29 -12.76
C PRO A 39 -32.36 25.28 -13.41
N LEU A 40 -33.64 25.65 -13.56
CA LEU A 40 -34.67 24.96 -14.37
C LEU A 40 -35.36 23.72 -13.75
N ILE A 41 -35.10 23.36 -12.50
CA ILE A 41 -35.88 22.35 -11.73
C ILE A 41 -36.00 22.79 -10.27
N ASP A 42 -37.02 22.30 -9.57
CA ASP A 42 -37.26 22.63 -8.16
C ASP A 42 -36.86 21.48 -7.22
N GLY A 43 -36.28 20.40 -7.74
CA GLY A 43 -35.69 19.30 -6.96
C GLY A 43 -35.87 17.91 -7.56
N TYR A 44 -35.66 16.90 -6.72
CA TYR A 44 -35.69 15.48 -7.09
C TYR A 44 -36.71 14.69 -6.27
N VAL A 45 -37.21 13.60 -6.85
CA VAL A 45 -38.05 12.60 -6.16
C VAL A 45 -37.52 11.21 -6.45
N HIS A 46 -37.14 10.47 -5.42
CA HIS A 46 -36.69 9.08 -5.48
C HIS A 46 -37.87 8.14 -5.22
N LEU A 47 -38.01 7.12 -6.05
CA LEU A 47 -39.01 6.06 -5.90
C LEU A 47 -38.34 4.87 -5.19
N LEU A 48 -38.73 4.60 -3.94
CA LEU A 48 -38.11 3.56 -3.11
C LEU A 48 -38.57 2.15 -3.52
N GLY A 49 -37.72 1.16 -3.26
CA GLY A 49 -37.98 -0.26 -3.47
C GLY A 49 -38.96 -0.87 -2.45
N GLU A 50 -39.09 -2.20 -2.44
CA GLU A 50 -40.00 -2.89 -1.51
C GLU A 50 -39.43 -2.99 -0.09
N GLN A 51 -38.12 -2.74 0.09
CA GLN A 51 -37.42 -2.72 1.37
C GLN A 51 -36.93 -1.29 1.72
N ASP A 52 -37.61 -0.26 1.19
CA ASP A 52 -37.27 1.16 1.34
C ASP A 52 -35.88 1.57 0.82
N GLU A 53 -35.28 0.77 -0.08
CA GLU A 53 -33.98 1.02 -0.68
C GLU A 53 -34.03 1.98 -1.89
N VAL A 54 -32.99 2.79 -2.07
CA VAL A 54 -32.85 3.71 -3.21
C VAL A 54 -32.36 2.93 -4.44
N GLY A 55 -33.27 2.24 -5.14
CA GLY A 55 -32.97 1.37 -6.28
C GLY A 55 -32.74 2.06 -7.64
N GLY A 56 -32.25 3.30 -7.66
CA GLY A 56 -31.91 4.03 -8.91
C GLY A 56 -33.08 4.60 -9.72
N ASN A 57 -34.32 4.56 -9.20
CA ASN A 57 -35.49 5.17 -9.83
C ASN A 57 -35.69 6.62 -9.34
N MET A 58 -35.05 7.58 -10.00
CA MET A 58 -35.09 9.01 -9.63
C MET A 58 -35.85 9.84 -10.67
N LEU A 59 -36.50 10.91 -10.21
CA LEU A 59 -37.22 11.90 -11.02
C LEU A 59 -36.65 13.30 -10.75
N LYS A 60 -36.62 14.15 -11.78
CA LYS A 60 -36.47 15.60 -11.64
C LYS A 60 -37.84 16.26 -11.72
N VAL A 61 -38.13 17.20 -10.84
CA VAL A 61 -39.44 17.87 -10.81
C VAL A 61 -39.29 19.38 -10.93
N GLN A 62 -40.18 19.99 -11.71
CA GLN A 62 -40.44 21.43 -11.70
C GLN A 62 -41.86 21.64 -11.18
N ILE A 63 -42.00 22.50 -10.19
CA ILE A 63 -43.22 22.82 -9.47
C ILE A 63 -43.72 24.21 -9.92
N LYS A 64 -45.02 24.31 -10.20
CA LYS A 64 -45.67 25.56 -10.63
C LYS A 64 -47.07 25.71 -10.02
N PRO A 65 -47.61 26.94 -9.95
CA PRO A 65 -49.00 27.17 -9.59
C PRO A 65 -49.95 26.53 -10.60
N LEU A 66 -50.99 25.85 -10.11
CA LEU A 66 -52.10 25.39 -10.95
C LEU A 66 -52.97 26.57 -11.38
N LYS A 67 -53.26 26.68 -12.68
CA LYS A 67 -54.21 27.65 -13.25
C LYS A 67 -55.44 26.96 -13.81
N THR A 68 -56.61 27.37 -13.35
CA THR A 68 -57.90 26.97 -13.91
C THR A 68 -58.37 28.02 -14.92
N ASN A 69 -58.52 27.61 -16.17
CA ASN A 69 -58.98 28.48 -17.25
C ASN A 69 -60.52 28.65 -17.21
N LYS A 70 -61.04 29.65 -17.93
CA LYS A 70 -62.49 29.94 -18.00
C LYS A 70 -63.34 28.77 -18.52
N ASP A 71 -62.74 27.85 -19.27
CA ASP A 71 -63.36 26.64 -19.79
C ASP A 71 -63.26 25.44 -18.83
N GLY A 72 -62.75 25.64 -17.62
CA GLY A 72 -62.55 24.59 -16.61
C GLY A 72 -61.37 23.64 -16.91
N SER A 73 -60.51 24.00 -17.86
CA SER A 73 -59.26 23.26 -18.12
C SER A 73 -58.15 23.66 -17.14
N LEU A 74 -57.30 22.69 -16.79
CA LEU A 74 -56.18 22.86 -15.88
C LEU A 74 -54.89 23.09 -16.65
N SER A 75 -54.05 24.01 -16.19
CA SER A 75 -52.81 24.33 -16.87
C SER A 75 -51.71 24.87 -15.95
N ALA A 76 -50.46 24.76 -16.41
CA ALA A 76 -49.29 25.34 -15.76
C ALA A 76 -48.36 25.98 -16.80
N THR A 77 -47.72 27.09 -16.45
CA THR A 77 -46.81 27.83 -17.34
C THR A 77 -45.37 27.71 -16.84
N CYS A 78 -44.43 27.40 -17.73
CA CYS A 78 -43.00 27.32 -17.40
C CYS A 78 -42.13 27.96 -18.50
N SER A 79 -40.83 28.15 -18.21
CA SER A 79 -39.86 28.63 -19.20
C SER A 79 -39.72 27.62 -20.35
N THR A 80 -39.48 28.10 -21.57
CA THR A 80 -39.12 27.24 -22.70
C THR A 80 -37.82 26.47 -22.47
N ASP A 81 -36.94 26.96 -21.61
CA ASP A 81 -35.64 26.33 -21.28
C ASP A 81 -35.82 25.00 -20.54
N LEU A 82 -36.93 24.84 -19.80
CA LEU A 82 -37.29 23.56 -19.18
C LEU A 82 -37.46 22.45 -20.22
N LEU A 83 -37.92 22.77 -21.44
CA LEU A 83 -38.07 21.78 -22.51
C LEU A 83 -36.73 21.33 -23.09
N SER A 84 -35.77 22.25 -23.21
CA SER A 84 -34.41 21.91 -23.60
C SER A 84 -33.77 21.00 -22.54
N HIS A 85 -33.97 21.31 -21.25
CA HIS A 85 -33.52 20.46 -20.15
C HIS A 85 -34.18 19.07 -20.18
N ALA A 86 -35.50 19.01 -20.32
CA ALA A 86 -36.26 17.76 -20.40
C ALA A 86 -35.88 16.90 -21.62
N HIS A 87 -35.52 17.51 -22.74
CA HIS A 87 -35.03 16.80 -23.92
C HIS A 87 -33.65 16.14 -23.69
N GLY A 88 -32.74 16.83 -23.00
CA GLY A 88 -31.36 16.37 -22.77
C GLY A 88 -31.17 15.51 -21.52
N SER A 89 -32.13 15.49 -20.59
CA SER A 89 -31.99 14.81 -19.31
C SER A 89 -31.93 13.29 -19.46
N SER A 90 -31.02 12.65 -18.71
CA SER A 90 -30.95 11.20 -18.52
C SER A 90 -31.93 10.69 -17.43
N ILE A 91 -32.52 11.63 -16.68
CA ILE A 91 -33.46 11.39 -15.58
C ILE A 91 -34.83 11.97 -16.00
N PRO A 92 -35.94 11.26 -15.76
CA PRO A 92 -37.28 11.74 -16.09
C PRO A 92 -37.56 13.13 -15.53
N VAL A 93 -38.00 14.06 -16.39
CA VAL A 93 -38.38 15.42 -15.98
C VAL A 93 -39.90 15.53 -15.93
N PHE A 94 -40.43 15.97 -14.79
CA PHE A 94 -41.85 16.12 -14.53
C PHE A 94 -42.19 17.57 -14.25
N LEU A 95 -43.32 18.03 -14.80
CA LEU A 95 -43.96 19.27 -14.43
C LEU A 95 -45.10 18.95 -13.46
N ILE A 96 -45.03 19.48 -12.25
CA ILE A 96 -46.05 19.32 -11.20
C ILE A 96 -46.69 20.67 -10.94
N ALA A 97 -48.02 20.71 -10.99
CA ALA A 97 -48.81 21.90 -10.74
C ALA A 97 -49.65 21.76 -9.48
N VAL A 98 -49.45 22.63 -8.51
CA VAL A 98 -50.03 22.50 -7.17
C VAL A 98 -51.18 23.50 -6.98
N ASN A 99 -52.28 23.03 -6.38
CA ASN A 99 -53.35 23.88 -5.85
C ASN A 99 -53.30 23.82 -4.31
N PRO A 100 -52.70 24.82 -3.64
CA PRO A 100 -52.60 24.84 -2.18
C PRO A 100 -53.95 24.84 -1.45
N ASP A 101 -54.99 25.44 -2.04
CA ASP A 101 -56.29 25.60 -1.40
C ASP A 101 -57.07 24.27 -1.36
N GLU A 102 -56.97 23.48 -2.43
CA GLU A 102 -57.65 22.18 -2.55
C GLU A 102 -56.78 21.00 -2.10
N GLN A 103 -55.53 21.24 -1.69
CA GLN A 103 -54.55 20.21 -1.28
C GLN A 103 -54.44 19.10 -2.34
N VAL A 104 -54.26 19.51 -3.59
CA VAL A 104 -54.14 18.61 -4.74
C VAL A 104 -53.06 19.10 -5.68
N ALA A 105 -52.33 18.17 -6.30
CA ALA A 105 -51.40 18.49 -7.37
C ALA A 105 -51.69 17.66 -8.62
N TYR A 106 -51.29 18.16 -9.78
CA TYR A 106 -51.39 17.48 -11.06
C TYR A 106 -50.02 17.36 -11.68
N TRP A 107 -49.73 16.26 -12.36
CA TRP A 107 -48.41 16.02 -12.92
C TRP A 107 -48.46 15.72 -14.42
N MET A 108 -47.38 16.08 -15.10
CA MET A 108 -47.14 15.75 -16.49
C MET A 108 -45.68 15.33 -16.65
N TYR A 109 -45.48 14.16 -17.24
CA TYR A 109 -44.16 13.73 -17.69
C TYR A 109 -43.79 14.47 -18.99
N LEU A 110 -42.67 15.18 -18.98
CA LEU A 110 -42.14 15.90 -20.12
C LEU A 110 -41.31 14.93 -20.99
N ALA A 111 -42.00 14.07 -21.74
CA ALA A 111 -41.36 13.06 -22.57
C ALA A 111 -40.41 13.68 -23.63
N PRO A 112 -39.14 13.23 -23.74
CA PRO A 112 -38.13 13.83 -24.64
C PRO A 112 -38.58 13.99 -26.10
N GLU A 113 -39.37 13.06 -26.63
CA GLU A 113 -39.90 13.07 -28.00
C GLU A 113 -41.00 14.10 -28.19
N SER A 114 -41.83 14.29 -27.16
CA SER A 114 -42.97 15.22 -27.20
C SER A 114 -42.52 16.66 -26.99
N VAL A 115 -41.52 16.88 -26.13
CA VAL A 115 -41.00 18.22 -25.84
C VAL A 115 -40.11 18.76 -26.96
N LYS A 116 -39.43 17.91 -27.74
CA LYS A 116 -38.59 18.35 -28.87
C LYS A 116 -39.40 19.13 -29.91
N THR A 117 -40.48 18.55 -30.40
CA THR A 117 -41.34 19.16 -31.42
C THR A 117 -41.97 20.46 -30.91
N GLN A 118 -42.33 20.50 -29.63
CA GLN A 118 -42.88 21.70 -29.00
C GLN A 118 -41.83 22.78 -28.78
N TYR A 119 -40.62 22.42 -28.34
CA TYR A 119 -39.50 23.33 -28.17
C TYR A 119 -39.10 23.98 -29.49
N GLU A 120 -38.91 23.20 -30.55
CA GLU A 120 -38.57 23.70 -31.90
C GLU A 120 -39.64 24.67 -32.43
N ALA A 121 -40.92 24.38 -32.19
CA ALA A 121 -42.03 25.26 -32.57
C ALA A 121 -42.09 26.57 -31.75
N GLN A 122 -41.82 26.53 -30.44
CA GLN A 122 -41.85 27.74 -29.58
C GLN A 122 -40.63 28.64 -29.79
N VAL A 123 -39.45 28.06 -30.00
CA VAL A 123 -38.21 28.78 -30.32
C VAL A 123 -38.35 29.50 -31.66
N SER A 124 -38.88 28.81 -32.68
CA SER A 124 -39.18 29.42 -33.99
C SER A 124 -40.21 30.56 -33.91
N ALA A 125 -41.08 30.55 -32.89
CA ALA A 125 -42.07 31.59 -32.62
C ALA A 125 -41.58 32.70 -31.65
N GLY A 126 -40.33 32.64 -31.18
CA GLY A 126 -39.72 33.66 -30.30
C GLY A 126 -40.34 33.76 -28.90
N LYS A 127 -41.04 32.72 -28.42
CA LYS A 127 -41.71 32.72 -27.10
C LYS A 127 -40.76 32.28 -25.99
N LYS A 128 -40.82 32.96 -24.84
CA LYS A 128 -40.00 32.65 -23.64
C LYS A 128 -40.69 31.73 -22.62
N THR A 129 -41.99 31.48 -22.79
CA THR A 129 -42.78 30.65 -21.88
C THR A 129 -43.76 29.79 -22.66
N ILE A 130 -44.07 28.62 -22.11
CA ILE A 130 -45.07 27.69 -22.65
C ILE A 130 -46.08 27.31 -21.55
N THR A 131 -47.35 27.18 -21.93
CA THR A 131 -48.43 26.72 -21.05
C THR A 131 -48.84 25.30 -21.42
N PHE A 132 -48.69 24.38 -20.48
CA PHE A 132 -49.10 22.98 -20.60
C PHE A 132 -50.52 22.80 -20.10
N ARG A 133 -51.35 22.07 -20.85
CA ARG A 133 -52.64 21.58 -20.37
C ARG A 133 -52.44 20.28 -19.60
N LEU A 134 -52.94 20.20 -18.38
CA LEU A 134 -52.75 19.06 -17.49
C LEU A 134 -53.94 18.10 -17.58
N ASN A 135 -53.66 16.80 -17.50
CA ASN A 135 -54.68 15.77 -17.51
C ASN A 135 -55.31 15.66 -16.11
N LYS A 136 -56.65 15.74 -16.02
CA LYS A 136 -57.39 15.60 -14.77
C LYS A 136 -57.22 14.22 -14.11
N ASN A 137 -56.75 13.22 -14.85
CA ASN A 137 -56.49 11.88 -14.31
C ASN A 137 -55.10 11.76 -13.67
N HIS A 138 -54.15 12.64 -13.98
CA HIS A 138 -52.78 12.59 -13.44
C HIS A 138 -52.69 13.44 -12.18
N THR A 139 -53.32 12.94 -11.10
CA THR A 139 -53.49 13.69 -9.86
C THR A 139 -52.66 13.08 -8.73
N ILE A 140 -52.09 13.93 -7.89
CA ILE A 140 -51.41 13.60 -6.63
C ILE A 140 -52.33 14.05 -5.50
N LYS A 141 -52.74 13.10 -4.65
CA LYS A 141 -53.54 13.33 -3.46
C LYS A 141 -52.90 12.56 -2.31
N LYS A 142 -53.03 13.09 -1.09
CA LYS A 142 -52.55 12.42 0.13
C LYS A 142 -53.11 10.99 0.21
N GLY A 143 -52.23 10.01 0.39
CA GLY A 143 -52.59 8.58 0.53
C GLY A 143 -52.91 7.85 -0.77
N ALA A 144 -52.83 8.50 -1.95
CA ALA A 144 -52.98 7.80 -3.23
C ALA A 144 -51.64 7.18 -3.67
N ALA A 145 -51.61 5.90 -4.04
CA ALA A 145 -50.39 5.23 -4.53
C ALA A 145 -50.35 5.05 -6.07
N ALA A 146 -51.47 5.31 -6.76
CA ALA A 146 -51.60 5.00 -8.19
C ALA A 146 -50.59 5.76 -9.08
N TYR A 147 -50.26 7.01 -8.72
CA TYR A 147 -49.28 7.80 -9.48
C TYR A 147 -47.85 7.25 -9.31
N VAL A 148 -47.53 6.64 -8.16
CA VAL A 148 -46.20 6.06 -7.90
C VAL A 148 -45.92 4.87 -8.81
N ALA A 149 -46.90 3.98 -8.99
CA ALA A 149 -46.79 2.86 -9.93
C ALA A 149 -46.55 3.35 -11.36
N GLU A 150 -47.24 4.42 -11.76
CA GLU A 150 -47.06 5.03 -13.07
C GLU A 150 -45.70 5.73 -13.21
N TRP A 151 -45.19 6.38 -12.16
CA TRP A 151 -43.86 6.98 -12.14
C TRP A 151 -42.75 5.94 -12.16
N LYS A 152 -42.89 4.81 -11.45
CA LYS A 152 -41.97 3.66 -11.53
C LYS A 152 -41.95 3.10 -12.94
N ARG A 153 -43.12 2.96 -13.58
CA ARG A 153 -43.22 2.61 -15.00
C ARG A 153 -42.49 3.64 -15.86
N ILE A 154 -42.69 4.93 -15.65
CA ILE A 154 -42.00 5.98 -16.41
C ILE A 154 -40.48 5.92 -16.18
N CYS A 155 -39.96 5.70 -14.97
CA CYS A 155 -38.52 5.52 -14.73
C CYS A 155 -37.95 4.33 -15.51
N GLY A 156 -38.61 3.18 -15.47
CA GLY A 156 -38.20 2.00 -16.25
C GLY A 156 -38.30 2.19 -17.78
N HIS A 157 -39.06 3.18 -18.24
CA HIS A 157 -39.26 3.51 -19.66
C HIS A 157 -38.63 4.85 -20.07
N HIS A 158 -38.04 5.62 -19.15
CA HIS A 158 -37.44 6.91 -19.45
C HIS A 158 -36.09 6.67 -20.09
N ARG A 159 -36.05 6.95 -21.39
CA ARG A 159 -34.96 6.56 -22.28
C ARG A 159 -34.62 7.80 -23.11
N ASN A 160 -33.36 8.22 -23.08
CA ASN A 160 -32.88 9.27 -23.97
C ASN A 160 -32.39 8.62 -25.27
N THR A 161 -33.14 8.83 -26.36
CA THR A 161 -32.76 8.35 -27.71
C THR A 161 -31.38 8.83 -28.19
N SER A 162 -30.80 9.87 -27.57
CA SER A 162 -29.42 10.32 -27.79
C SER A 162 -28.39 9.29 -27.31
N ASN A 163 -28.58 8.70 -26.12
CA ASN A 163 -27.66 7.72 -25.55
C ASN A 163 -27.78 6.35 -26.24
N ASP A 164 -29.00 5.94 -26.63
CA ASP A 164 -29.18 4.74 -27.46
C ASP A 164 -28.51 4.91 -28.83
N ARG A 165 -28.60 6.10 -29.44
CA ARG A 165 -27.86 6.43 -30.65
C ARG A 165 -26.35 6.47 -30.40
N LEU A 166 -25.89 6.93 -29.24
CA LEU A 166 -24.48 6.96 -28.86
C LEU A 166 -23.93 5.54 -28.71
N ALA A 167 -24.58 4.67 -27.94
CA ALA A 167 -24.21 3.27 -27.76
C ALA A 167 -24.28 2.49 -29.08
N LEU A 168 -25.31 2.71 -29.92
CA LEU A 168 -25.42 2.09 -31.24
C LEU A 168 -24.35 2.62 -32.23
N ARG A 169 -24.02 3.92 -32.16
CA ARG A 169 -22.92 4.53 -32.94
C ARG A 169 -21.56 4.01 -32.48
N TYR A 170 -21.31 3.93 -31.17
CA TYR A 170 -20.08 3.37 -30.62
C TYR A 170 -19.96 1.89 -30.96
N LYS A 171 -21.02 1.10 -30.80
CA LYS A 171 -21.07 -0.30 -31.23
C LYS A 171 -20.73 -0.47 -32.71
N LYS A 172 -21.24 0.42 -33.57
CA LYS A 172 -20.94 0.40 -35.02
C LYS A 172 -19.54 0.92 -35.36
N ARG A 173 -19.05 1.95 -34.67
CA ARG A 173 -17.75 2.62 -34.92
C ARG A 173 -16.58 1.82 -34.37
N VAL A 174 -16.71 1.30 -33.15
CA VAL A 174 -15.70 0.48 -32.48
C VAL A 174 -15.55 -0.86 -33.22
N ARG A 175 -16.65 -1.58 -33.52
CA ARG A 175 -16.57 -2.82 -34.33
C ARG A 175 -15.94 -2.61 -35.72
N LYS A 176 -16.21 -1.49 -36.39
CA LYS A 176 -15.67 -1.22 -37.73
C LYS A 176 -14.17 -0.90 -37.73
N ASN A 177 -13.66 -0.31 -36.65
CA ASN A 177 -12.31 0.25 -36.58
C ASN A 177 -11.42 -0.38 -35.50
N LEU A 178 -11.82 -1.53 -34.93
CA LEU A 178 -11.03 -2.24 -33.91
C LEU A 178 -9.74 -2.87 -34.49
N ILE A 179 -9.78 -3.26 -35.76
CA ILE A 179 -8.68 -3.95 -36.45
C ILE A 179 -7.64 -2.96 -37.02
N THR A 180 -7.98 -1.67 -37.16
CA THR A 180 -7.17 -0.66 -37.88
C THR A 180 -6.77 0.55 -37.04
N ALA A 181 -7.06 0.56 -35.73
CA ALA A 181 -6.74 1.67 -34.85
C ALA A 181 -5.26 1.63 -34.41
N ASN A 182 -4.63 2.80 -34.33
CA ASN A 182 -3.32 2.95 -33.69
C ASN A 182 -3.47 2.91 -32.15
N GLU A 183 -2.33 2.82 -31.44
CA GLU A 183 -2.32 2.62 -29.98
C GLU A 183 -3.03 3.73 -29.20
N ASP A 184 -2.78 5.01 -29.52
CA ASP A 184 -3.42 6.15 -28.86
C ASP A 184 -4.95 6.10 -28.98
N THR A 185 -5.44 5.73 -30.17
CA THR A 185 -6.88 5.57 -30.42
C THR A 185 -7.47 4.40 -29.63
N LEU A 186 -6.71 3.32 -29.43
CA LEU A 186 -7.15 2.19 -28.61
C LEU A 186 -7.22 2.57 -27.13
N LEU A 187 -6.23 3.28 -26.59
CA LEU A 187 -6.23 3.77 -25.22
C LEU A 187 -7.40 4.73 -24.95
N GLU A 188 -7.63 5.70 -25.83
CA GLU A 188 -8.76 6.63 -25.70
C GLU A 188 -10.11 5.89 -25.71
N ARG A 189 -10.23 4.85 -26.55
CA ARG A 189 -11.43 4.01 -26.59
C ARG A 189 -11.61 3.16 -25.35
N ILE A 190 -10.53 2.60 -24.80
CA ILE A 190 -10.59 1.84 -23.54
C ILE A 190 -11.06 2.76 -22.41
N ARG A 191 -10.51 3.98 -22.30
CA ARG A 191 -10.97 4.99 -21.33
C ARG A 191 -12.44 5.34 -21.53
N THR A 192 -12.85 5.55 -22.77
CA THR A 192 -14.26 5.83 -23.08
C THR A 192 -15.17 4.65 -22.73
N LEU A 193 -14.72 3.41 -22.97
CA LEU A 193 -15.49 2.22 -22.64
C LEU A 193 -15.59 2.03 -21.13
N HIS A 194 -14.51 2.29 -20.40
CA HIS A 194 -14.49 2.29 -18.93
C HIS A 194 -15.62 3.17 -18.36
N ASP A 195 -15.84 4.35 -18.93
CA ASP A 195 -16.91 5.26 -18.49
C ASP A 195 -18.33 4.82 -18.91
N LEU A 196 -18.45 3.98 -19.95
CA LEU A 196 -19.73 3.67 -20.60
C LEU A 196 -20.17 2.21 -20.46
N VAL A 197 -19.33 1.30 -19.96
CA VAL A 197 -19.54 -0.15 -20.09
C VAL A 197 -20.82 -0.66 -19.43
N TYR A 198 -21.24 -0.02 -18.33
CA TYR A 198 -22.50 -0.32 -17.63
C TYR A 198 -23.74 0.37 -18.23
N TYR A 199 -23.64 0.95 -19.43
CA TYR A 199 -24.80 1.47 -20.14
C TYR A 199 -25.82 0.35 -20.44
N ARG A 200 -27.10 0.53 -20.06
CA ARG A 200 -28.20 -0.40 -20.36
C ARG A 200 -29.05 0.05 -21.54
N THR A 201 -29.35 -0.87 -22.45
CA THR A 201 -30.31 -0.65 -23.56
C THR A 201 -31.76 -0.74 -23.10
N ASN A 202 -32.65 -0.36 -24.02
CA ASN A 202 -34.10 -0.57 -24.01
C ASN A 202 -34.62 -1.98 -23.66
N LYS A 203 -33.76 -3.01 -23.66
CA LYS A 203 -34.10 -4.39 -23.29
C LYS A 203 -33.47 -4.85 -21.97
N GLY A 204 -32.77 -3.96 -21.26
CA GLY A 204 -31.98 -4.30 -20.07
C GLY A 204 -30.61 -4.92 -20.40
N GLU A 205 -30.22 -4.98 -21.67
CA GLU A 205 -28.94 -5.54 -22.11
C GLU A 205 -27.81 -4.50 -21.94
N PHE A 206 -26.60 -4.94 -21.57
CA PHE A 206 -25.38 -4.12 -21.60
C PHE A 206 -24.68 -4.25 -22.97
N PRO A 207 -24.96 -3.37 -23.94
CA PRO A 207 -24.63 -3.62 -25.34
C PRO A 207 -23.13 -3.46 -25.64
N LEU A 208 -22.38 -2.86 -24.71
CA LEU A 208 -20.95 -2.58 -24.82
C LEU A 208 -20.08 -3.65 -24.16
N VAL A 209 -20.60 -4.44 -23.21
CA VAL A 209 -19.87 -5.56 -22.59
C VAL A 209 -19.44 -6.59 -23.65
N GLU A 210 -20.33 -6.93 -24.58
CA GLU A 210 -20.01 -7.81 -25.72
C GLU A 210 -18.90 -7.22 -26.61
N ILE A 211 -18.80 -5.89 -26.71
CA ILE A 211 -17.72 -5.25 -27.46
C ILE A 211 -16.41 -5.39 -26.70
N VAL A 212 -16.42 -5.14 -25.38
CA VAL A 212 -15.24 -5.31 -24.53
C VAL A 212 -14.70 -6.72 -24.69
N LEU A 213 -15.54 -7.75 -24.67
CA LEU A 213 -15.11 -9.14 -24.92
C LEU A 213 -14.62 -9.36 -26.36
N ASP A 214 -15.29 -8.80 -27.37
CA ASP A 214 -14.86 -8.87 -28.78
C ASP A 214 -13.45 -8.25 -29.01
N MET A 215 -13.04 -7.27 -28.18
CA MET A 215 -11.72 -6.62 -28.28
C MET A 215 -10.55 -7.56 -28.04
N ALA A 216 -10.75 -8.68 -27.34
CA ALA A 216 -9.71 -9.65 -27.03
C ALA A 216 -8.96 -10.13 -28.30
N ARG A 217 -9.68 -10.24 -29.44
CA ARG A 217 -9.11 -10.66 -30.73
C ARG A 217 -8.12 -9.66 -31.33
N THR A 218 -8.23 -8.39 -30.96
CA THR A 218 -7.42 -7.29 -31.51
C THR A 218 -6.30 -6.83 -30.59
N ILE A 219 -6.42 -7.08 -29.28
CA ILE A 219 -5.49 -6.56 -28.27
C ILE A 219 -4.18 -7.36 -28.21
N GLY A 220 -4.17 -8.64 -28.62
CA GLY A 220 -2.99 -9.52 -28.52
C GLY A 220 -1.71 -8.98 -29.18
N GLY A 221 -1.82 -8.23 -30.28
CA GLY A 221 -0.68 -7.65 -31.02
C GLY A 221 -0.30 -6.22 -30.64
N THR A 222 -0.84 -5.67 -29.55
CA THR A 222 -0.64 -4.26 -29.14
C THR A 222 0.42 -4.12 -28.03
N SER A 223 0.84 -2.88 -27.73
CA SER A 223 1.76 -2.60 -26.63
C SER A 223 1.25 -3.03 -25.25
N ALA A 224 2.17 -3.19 -24.30
CA ALA A 224 1.88 -3.55 -22.93
C ALA A 224 0.91 -2.56 -22.24
N LEU A 225 1.01 -1.27 -22.54
CA LEU A 225 0.15 -0.23 -21.99
C LEU A 225 -1.33 -0.44 -22.38
N VAL A 226 -1.59 -0.76 -23.65
CA VAL A 226 -2.94 -1.02 -24.16
C VAL A 226 -3.53 -2.27 -23.51
N LYS A 227 -2.73 -3.33 -23.40
CA LYS A 227 -3.12 -4.59 -22.75
C LYS A 227 -3.46 -4.40 -21.27
N ILE A 228 -2.65 -3.62 -20.54
CA ILE A 228 -2.89 -3.30 -19.12
C ILE A 228 -4.22 -2.55 -18.95
N ALA A 229 -4.44 -1.49 -19.72
CA ALA A 229 -5.70 -0.73 -19.66
C ALA A 229 -6.92 -1.60 -20.01
N TYR A 230 -6.75 -2.56 -20.93
CA TYR A 230 -7.81 -3.51 -21.27
C TYR A 230 -8.10 -4.51 -20.15
N ILE A 231 -7.08 -4.98 -19.43
CA ILE A 231 -7.27 -5.82 -18.23
C ILE A 231 -8.09 -5.08 -17.17
N GLU A 232 -7.80 -3.80 -16.92
CA GLU A 232 -8.55 -2.97 -15.97
C GLU A 232 -10.02 -2.80 -16.36
N LEU A 233 -10.29 -2.67 -17.66
CA LEU A 233 -11.65 -2.66 -18.19
C LEU A 233 -12.36 -4.03 -17.99
N LEU A 234 -11.63 -5.14 -18.15
CA LEU A 234 -12.18 -6.48 -17.91
C LEU A 234 -12.51 -6.73 -16.43
N GLU A 235 -11.71 -6.19 -15.50
CA GLU A 235 -11.97 -6.28 -14.04
C GLU A 235 -13.32 -5.68 -13.65
N GLN A 236 -13.79 -4.65 -14.36
CA GLN A 236 -15.11 -4.06 -14.13
C GLN A 236 -16.23 -5.00 -14.57
N VAL A 237 -16.14 -5.54 -15.79
CA VAL A 237 -17.24 -6.34 -16.36
C VAL A 237 -17.26 -7.80 -15.93
N ILE A 238 -16.23 -8.26 -15.21
CA ILE A 238 -16.06 -9.67 -14.86
C ILE A 238 -17.21 -10.24 -14.02
N HIS A 239 -17.89 -9.41 -13.22
CA HIS A 239 -19.00 -9.89 -12.39
C HIS A 239 -20.30 -10.08 -13.19
N ASP A 240 -20.39 -9.48 -14.40
CA ASP A 240 -21.51 -9.66 -15.32
C ASP A 240 -21.26 -10.79 -16.34
N LYS A 241 -20.02 -10.94 -16.83
CA LYS A 241 -19.60 -11.92 -17.85
C LYS A 241 -18.36 -12.69 -17.40
N THR A 242 -18.52 -13.42 -16.29
CA THR A 242 -17.41 -14.00 -15.53
C THR A 242 -16.57 -14.98 -16.34
N ALA A 243 -17.19 -15.97 -16.98
CA ALA A 243 -16.43 -17.00 -17.71
C ALA A 243 -15.66 -16.39 -18.88
N GLU A 244 -16.30 -15.54 -19.67
CA GLU A 244 -15.71 -14.93 -20.86
C GLU A 244 -14.58 -13.96 -20.50
N ALA A 245 -14.76 -13.13 -19.47
CA ALA A 245 -13.72 -12.22 -19.01
C ALA A 245 -12.53 -12.99 -18.41
N LEU A 246 -12.78 -14.01 -17.56
CA LEU A 246 -11.72 -14.86 -17.02
C LEU A 246 -10.92 -15.58 -18.11
N GLU A 247 -11.58 -16.05 -19.17
CA GLU A 247 -10.91 -16.69 -20.31
C GLU A 247 -9.92 -15.72 -21.00
N VAL A 248 -10.32 -14.46 -21.17
CA VAL A 248 -9.46 -13.44 -21.78
C VAL A 248 -8.30 -13.06 -20.86
N ILE A 249 -8.56 -12.80 -19.58
CA ILE A 249 -7.50 -12.42 -18.63
C ILE A 249 -6.50 -13.58 -18.45
N THR A 250 -6.97 -14.83 -18.41
CA THR A 250 -6.10 -16.02 -18.31
C THR A 250 -5.17 -16.13 -19.51
N LYS A 251 -5.63 -15.82 -20.73
CA LYS A 251 -4.76 -15.76 -21.92
C LYS A 251 -3.70 -14.67 -21.78
N LEU A 252 -4.06 -13.49 -21.26
CA LEU A 252 -3.13 -12.38 -21.03
C LEU A 252 -2.13 -12.67 -19.89
N ALA A 253 -2.46 -13.57 -18.95
CA ALA A 253 -1.52 -14.02 -17.93
C ALA A 253 -0.33 -14.83 -18.52
N SER A 254 -0.42 -15.23 -19.79
CA SER A 254 0.66 -15.89 -20.55
C SER A 254 1.32 -14.98 -21.59
N ASP A 255 1.11 -13.66 -21.53
CA ASP A 255 1.68 -12.68 -22.47
C ASP A 255 3.22 -12.64 -22.43
N GLU A 256 3.88 -12.24 -23.52
CA GLU A 256 5.34 -12.11 -23.56
C GLU A 256 5.86 -11.00 -22.64
N SER A 257 5.06 -9.94 -22.43
CA SER A 257 5.41 -8.84 -21.52
C SER A 257 5.21 -9.23 -20.05
N GLU A 258 6.27 -9.13 -19.25
CA GLU A 258 6.20 -9.39 -17.80
C GLU A 258 5.21 -8.47 -17.08
N GLN A 259 5.10 -7.21 -17.49
CA GLN A 259 4.16 -6.25 -16.89
C GLN A 259 2.70 -6.68 -17.14
N VAL A 260 2.41 -7.16 -18.35
CA VAL A 260 1.07 -7.65 -18.70
C VAL A 260 0.75 -8.93 -17.93
N ARG A 261 1.69 -9.89 -17.87
CA ARG A 261 1.50 -11.12 -17.09
C ARG A 261 1.21 -10.82 -15.63
N LYS A 262 1.98 -9.92 -15.01
CA LYS A 262 1.79 -9.52 -13.60
C LYS A 262 0.42 -8.88 -13.38
N LYS A 263 0.03 -7.91 -14.22
CA LYS A 263 -1.28 -7.25 -14.12
C LYS A 263 -2.44 -8.23 -14.33
N ALA A 264 -2.34 -9.14 -15.31
CA ALA A 264 -3.37 -10.15 -15.55
C ALA A 264 -3.48 -11.16 -14.40
N ALA A 265 -2.35 -11.62 -13.86
CA ALA A 265 -2.34 -12.48 -12.68
C ALA A 265 -2.94 -11.77 -11.46
N GLU A 266 -2.59 -10.51 -11.24
CA GLU A 266 -3.19 -9.68 -10.18
C GLU A 266 -4.71 -9.52 -10.35
N ALA A 267 -5.16 -9.26 -11.57
CA ALA A 267 -6.59 -9.17 -11.87
C ALA A 267 -7.33 -10.47 -11.55
N LEU A 268 -6.85 -11.62 -12.02
CA LEU A 268 -7.43 -12.93 -11.67
C LEU A 268 -7.51 -13.13 -10.16
N LYS A 269 -6.44 -12.82 -9.43
CA LYS A 269 -6.39 -12.90 -7.96
C LYS A 269 -7.43 -11.99 -7.30
N ASN A 270 -7.56 -10.73 -7.74
CA ASN A 270 -8.47 -9.76 -7.14
C ASN A 270 -9.95 -10.05 -7.44
N THR A 271 -10.27 -10.66 -8.57
CA THR A 271 -11.66 -10.87 -9.00
C THR A 271 -12.44 -11.81 -8.08
N THR A 272 -11.78 -12.72 -7.36
CA THR A 272 -12.44 -13.63 -6.42
C THR A 272 -12.59 -13.07 -5.00
N LYS A 273 -12.11 -11.84 -4.75
CA LYS A 273 -12.33 -11.17 -3.45
C LYS A 273 -13.80 -10.79 -3.31
N TYR A 274 -14.34 -11.06 -2.14
CA TYR A 274 -15.72 -10.71 -1.82
C TYR A 274 -15.86 -9.20 -1.70
N ASN A 275 -16.57 -8.61 -2.67
CA ASN A 275 -16.77 -7.18 -2.74
C ASN A 275 -18.21 -6.81 -2.35
N TYR A 276 -18.37 -5.86 -1.43
CA TYR A 276 -19.67 -5.40 -0.95
C TYR A 276 -20.64 -5.02 -2.08
N HIS A 277 -20.15 -4.28 -3.08
CA HIS A 277 -20.97 -3.81 -4.19
C HIS A 277 -21.58 -4.99 -4.96
N TRP A 278 -20.76 -5.98 -5.30
CA TRP A 278 -21.19 -7.15 -6.07
C TRP A 278 -22.05 -8.12 -5.26
N LEU A 279 -21.69 -8.34 -3.99
CA LEU A 279 -22.47 -9.16 -3.09
C LEU A 279 -23.90 -8.60 -2.92
N ASN A 280 -24.04 -7.29 -2.76
CA ASN A 280 -25.35 -6.67 -2.62
C ASN A 280 -26.14 -6.66 -3.95
N ALA A 281 -25.47 -6.45 -5.09
CA ALA A 281 -26.14 -6.33 -6.38
C ALA A 281 -26.61 -7.68 -6.97
N ILE A 282 -25.77 -8.71 -6.90
CA ILE A 282 -25.98 -9.99 -7.61
C ILE A 282 -25.65 -11.23 -6.76
N GLY A 283 -25.29 -11.04 -5.49
CA GLY A 283 -25.02 -12.12 -4.55
C GLY A 283 -23.79 -12.95 -4.90
N TYR A 284 -23.81 -14.22 -4.50
CA TYR A 284 -22.67 -15.13 -4.64
C TYR A 284 -22.53 -15.81 -6.02
N GLY A 285 -23.41 -15.49 -6.97
CA GLY A 285 -23.46 -16.12 -8.31
C GLY A 285 -22.13 -16.06 -9.10
N PRO A 286 -21.49 -14.88 -9.23
CA PRO A 286 -20.22 -14.74 -9.95
C PRO A 286 -19.10 -15.59 -9.33
N TYR A 287 -19.03 -15.66 -8.00
CA TYR A 287 -18.03 -16.46 -7.28
C TYR A 287 -18.18 -17.96 -7.53
N ARG A 288 -19.42 -18.43 -7.77
CA ARG A 288 -19.64 -19.80 -8.24
C ARG A 288 -19.10 -20.01 -9.65
N ALA A 289 -19.37 -19.08 -10.56
CA ALA A 289 -18.84 -19.15 -11.93
C ALA A 289 -17.31 -19.11 -11.94
N MET A 290 -16.66 -18.37 -11.03
CA MET A 290 -15.21 -18.36 -10.85
C MET A 290 -14.70 -19.74 -10.41
N LEU A 291 -15.34 -20.38 -9.42
CA LEU A 291 -14.96 -21.74 -9.00
C LEU A 291 -15.12 -22.77 -10.13
N ASP A 292 -16.24 -22.70 -10.86
CA ASP A 292 -16.49 -23.58 -12.01
C ASP A 292 -15.47 -23.34 -13.14
N PHE A 293 -15.03 -22.10 -13.34
CA PHE A 293 -13.97 -21.75 -14.27
C PHE A 293 -12.63 -22.39 -13.87
N ILE A 294 -12.20 -22.23 -12.61
CA ILE A 294 -10.95 -22.85 -12.09
C ILE A 294 -11.01 -24.38 -12.20
N THR A 295 -12.19 -24.97 -12.07
CA THR A 295 -12.39 -26.43 -12.20
C THR A 295 -12.26 -26.92 -13.64
N SER A 296 -12.67 -26.10 -14.61
CA SER A 296 -12.78 -26.51 -16.02
C SER A 296 -11.61 -26.06 -16.90
N HIS A 297 -10.78 -25.14 -16.41
CA HIS A 297 -9.66 -24.56 -17.16
C HIS A 297 -8.33 -24.80 -16.47
N ASP A 298 -7.27 -24.87 -17.26
CA ASP A 298 -5.89 -24.99 -16.77
C ASP A 298 -5.38 -23.63 -16.26
N VAL A 299 -5.84 -23.24 -15.07
CA VAL A 299 -5.39 -22.04 -14.38
C VAL A 299 -4.06 -22.35 -13.66
N PRO A 300 -2.98 -21.56 -13.90
CA PRO A 300 -1.71 -21.75 -13.22
C PRO A 300 -1.88 -21.86 -11.70
N SER A 301 -1.19 -22.83 -11.09
CA SER A 301 -1.46 -23.20 -9.69
C SER A 301 -1.32 -22.05 -8.70
N GLU A 302 -0.33 -21.16 -8.86
CA GLU A 302 -0.18 -19.97 -8.00
C GLU A 302 -1.42 -19.05 -8.04
N ILE A 303 -2.00 -18.85 -9.24
CA ILE A 303 -3.19 -18.02 -9.42
C ILE A 303 -4.41 -18.75 -8.85
N ALA A 304 -4.55 -20.04 -9.14
CA ALA A 304 -5.65 -20.86 -8.63
C ALA A 304 -5.66 -20.92 -7.09
N HIS A 305 -4.50 -21.06 -6.45
CA HIS A 305 -4.37 -21.07 -4.99
C HIS A 305 -4.88 -19.77 -4.37
N GLU A 306 -4.44 -18.61 -4.87
CA GLU A 306 -4.89 -17.33 -4.35
C GLU A 306 -6.37 -17.05 -4.65
N MET A 307 -6.86 -17.46 -5.83
CA MET A 307 -8.27 -17.37 -6.16
C MET A 307 -9.14 -18.16 -5.18
N LEU A 308 -8.76 -19.42 -4.89
CA LEU A 308 -9.46 -20.31 -3.97
C LEU A 308 -9.33 -19.86 -2.51
N ARG A 309 -8.17 -19.31 -2.13
CA ARG A 309 -7.96 -18.66 -0.84
C ARG A 309 -8.96 -17.53 -0.59
N ASN A 310 -9.17 -16.67 -1.58
CA ASN A 310 -10.14 -15.57 -1.47
C ASN A 310 -11.57 -16.08 -1.31
N LEU A 311 -11.94 -17.18 -1.97
CA LEU A 311 -13.25 -17.85 -1.79
C LEU A 311 -13.43 -18.45 -0.38
N PHE A 312 -12.33 -18.65 0.36
CA PHE A 312 -12.37 -19.05 1.77
C PHE A 312 -12.40 -17.89 2.75
N SER A 313 -12.31 -16.64 2.30
CA SER A 313 -12.48 -15.51 3.19
C SER A 313 -13.86 -15.58 3.87
N PRO A 314 -13.94 -15.43 5.20
CA PRO A 314 -15.20 -15.27 5.91
C PRO A 314 -15.73 -13.84 5.85
N ASP A 315 -14.98 -12.92 5.22
CA ASP A 315 -15.22 -11.47 5.22
C ASP A 315 -15.29 -10.90 3.80
N PHE A 316 -15.94 -9.74 3.68
CA PHE A 316 -15.98 -8.91 2.49
C PHE A 316 -15.41 -7.51 2.77
N ASP A 317 -14.95 -6.86 1.71
CA ASP A 317 -14.55 -5.46 1.70
C ASP A 317 -15.20 -4.72 0.52
N GLY A 318 -15.11 -3.40 0.48
CA GLY A 318 -15.59 -2.63 -0.66
C GLY A 318 -15.69 -1.16 -0.36
N THR A 319 -15.98 -0.39 -1.40
CA THR A 319 -16.26 1.03 -1.27
C THR A 319 -17.53 1.37 -2.03
N SER A 320 -18.33 2.28 -1.49
CA SER A 320 -19.39 2.92 -2.24
C SER A 320 -19.14 4.42 -2.26
N GLN A 321 -19.50 5.06 -3.36
CA GLN A 321 -19.46 6.50 -3.47
C GLN A 321 -20.90 6.97 -3.67
N THR A 322 -21.46 7.60 -2.65
CA THR A 322 -22.84 8.13 -2.66
C THR A 322 -22.92 9.49 -3.35
N ASP A 323 -21.84 10.27 -3.30
CA ASP A 323 -21.67 11.55 -3.99
C ASP A 323 -20.19 11.82 -4.35
N MET A 324 -19.89 12.95 -5.00
CA MET A 324 -18.52 13.25 -5.49
C MET A 324 -17.49 13.48 -4.37
N TYR A 325 -17.92 13.68 -3.13
CA TYR A 325 -17.07 14.01 -1.99
C TYR A 325 -17.02 12.89 -0.93
N THR A 326 -17.99 11.97 -0.93
CA THR A 326 -18.12 10.92 0.08
C THR A 326 -17.77 9.54 -0.46
N LEU A 327 -16.67 8.96 0.05
CA LEU A 327 -16.28 7.57 -0.17
C LEU A 327 -16.49 6.76 1.11
N THR A 328 -17.52 5.91 1.13
CA THR A 328 -17.79 4.99 2.24
C THR A 328 -17.02 3.70 2.05
N PHE A 329 -16.30 3.26 3.10
CA PHE A 329 -15.63 1.97 3.13
C PHE A 329 -16.52 0.95 3.83
N HIS A 330 -16.86 -0.13 3.13
CA HIS A 330 -17.65 -1.25 3.64
C HIS A 330 -16.72 -2.41 3.99
N ARG A 331 -16.86 -2.95 5.19
CA ARG A 331 -16.19 -4.19 5.62
C ARG A 331 -17.10 -4.94 6.57
N GLY A 332 -17.11 -6.26 6.47
CA GLY A 332 -17.90 -7.08 7.38
C GLY A 332 -17.79 -8.57 7.11
N ALA A 333 -18.41 -9.34 7.99
CA ALA A 333 -18.50 -10.78 7.87
C ALA A 333 -19.54 -11.20 6.82
N LEU A 334 -19.30 -12.31 6.12
CA LEU A 334 -20.22 -12.89 5.14
C LEU A 334 -21.33 -13.66 5.83
N ASP A 335 -22.57 -13.52 5.31
CA ASP A 335 -23.69 -14.33 5.80
C ASP A 335 -23.53 -15.80 5.36
N ALA A 336 -23.62 -16.70 6.33
CA ALA A 336 -23.39 -18.13 6.20
C ALA A 336 -24.57 -18.87 5.54
N THR A 337 -24.96 -18.41 4.36
CA THR A 337 -26.04 -18.99 3.55
C THR A 337 -25.72 -20.42 3.13
N LYS A 338 -26.76 -21.22 2.82
CA LYS A 338 -26.58 -22.57 2.27
C LYS A 338 -25.73 -22.58 0.99
N PHE A 339 -25.84 -21.52 0.18
CA PHE A 339 -25.07 -21.37 -1.04
C PHE A 339 -23.59 -21.18 -0.75
N LEU A 340 -23.23 -20.25 0.15
CA LEU A 340 -21.84 -19.99 0.51
C LEU A 340 -21.19 -21.23 1.15
N LYS A 341 -21.90 -21.92 2.06
CA LYS A 341 -21.46 -23.20 2.64
C LYS A 341 -21.10 -24.23 1.57
N LYS A 342 -21.95 -24.38 0.55
CA LYS A 342 -21.69 -25.29 -0.57
C LYS A 342 -20.52 -24.82 -1.45
N LEU A 343 -20.43 -23.52 -1.74
CA LEU A 343 -19.33 -22.96 -2.52
C LEU A 343 -17.97 -23.25 -1.88
N ARG A 344 -17.85 -23.01 -0.57
CA ARG A 344 -16.64 -23.29 0.21
C ARG A 344 -16.31 -24.77 0.24
N ARG A 345 -17.30 -25.64 0.48
CA ARG A 345 -17.13 -27.10 0.44
C ARG A 345 -16.55 -27.58 -0.89
N ASP A 346 -17.14 -27.14 -1.99
CA ASP A 346 -16.71 -27.52 -3.35
C ASP A 346 -15.29 -26.98 -3.65
N ALA A 347 -14.91 -25.82 -3.11
CA ALA A 347 -13.56 -25.27 -3.24
C ALA A 347 -12.51 -26.08 -2.44
N ILE A 348 -12.84 -26.55 -1.23
CA ILE A 348 -11.96 -27.46 -0.46
C ILE A 348 -11.77 -28.78 -1.23
N ASP A 349 -12.84 -29.32 -1.79
CA ASP A 349 -12.78 -30.55 -2.60
C ASP A 349 -11.93 -30.37 -3.86
N LEU A 350 -12.02 -29.21 -4.51
CA LEU A 350 -11.20 -28.88 -5.67
C LEU A 350 -9.71 -28.82 -5.30
N LEU A 351 -9.34 -28.15 -4.21
CA LEU A 351 -7.94 -28.13 -3.75
C LEU A 351 -7.44 -29.52 -3.38
N THR A 352 -8.29 -30.34 -2.76
CA THR A 352 -7.94 -31.74 -2.44
C THR A 352 -7.66 -32.55 -3.70
N LYS A 353 -8.45 -32.37 -4.78
CA LYS A 353 -8.18 -32.98 -6.08
C LYS A 353 -6.90 -32.44 -6.72
N ARG A 354 -6.65 -31.13 -6.63
CA ARG A 354 -5.42 -30.50 -7.13
C ARG A 354 -4.19 -31.04 -6.39
N TYR A 355 -4.28 -31.27 -5.09
CA TYR A 355 -3.22 -31.93 -4.31
C TYR A 355 -2.89 -33.33 -4.86
N GLU A 356 -3.91 -34.13 -5.20
CA GLU A 356 -3.73 -35.50 -5.71
C GLU A 356 -2.99 -35.56 -7.06
N ILE A 357 -3.10 -34.51 -7.88
CA ILE A 357 -2.45 -34.42 -9.21
C ILE A 357 -1.17 -33.57 -9.21
N ALA A 358 -0.82 -32.92 -8.10
CA ALA A 358 0.36 -32.05 -8.03
C ALA A 358 1.67 -32.85 -8.10
N ASP A 359 2.55 -32.48 -9.03
CA ASP A 359 3.80 -33.20 -9.30
C ASP A 359 4.92 -32.87 -8.31
N THR A 360 4.86 -31.70 -7.67
CA THR A 360 5.93 -31.20 -6.81
C THR A 360 5.52 -31.08 -5.35
N ILE A 361 6.45 -31.33 -4.43
CA ILE A 361 6.22 -31.19 -2.99
C ILE A 361 5.94 -29.74 -2.61
N ARG A 362 6.57 -28.78 -3.30
CA ARG A 362 6.29 -27.35 -3.12
C ARG A 362 4.84 -27.01 -3.42
N GLU A 363 4.31 -27.50 -4.54
CA GLU A 363 2.91 -27.28 -4.92
C GLU A 363 1.94 -27.99 -3.97
N LYS A 364 2.25 -29.23 -3.57
CA LYS A 364 1.49 -29.97 -2.56
C LYS A 364 1.43 -29.21 -1.23
N SER A 365 2.58 -28.72 -0.74
CA SER A 365 2.67 -27.94 0.49
C SER A 365 1.87 -26.65 0.39
N LYS A 366 1.97 -25.93 -0.74
CA LYS A 366 1.19 -24.70 -0.96
C LYS A 366 -0.31 -24.97 -1.06
N THR A 367 -0.71 -26.11 -1.62
CA THR A 367 -2.11 -26.53 -1.69
C THR A 367 -2.66 -26.77 -0.29
N VAL A 368 -1.91 -27.43 0.59
CA VAL A 368 -2.29 -27.62 2.00
C VAL A 368 -2.36 -26.30 2.78
N ASP A 369 -1.38 -25.42 2.61
CA ASP A 369 -1.43 -24.04 3.16
C ASP A 369 -2.74 -23.35 2.73
N THR A 370 -3.09 -23.43 1.44
CA THR A 370 -4.32 -22.84 0.90
C THR A 370 -5.60 -23.46 1.49
N ILE A 371 -5.64 -24.78 1.68
CA ILE A 371 -6.77 -25.47 2.33
C ILE A 371 -6.97 -24.94 3.77
N GLY A 372 -5.89 -24.62 4.48
CA GLY A 372 -5.91 -24.09 5.84
C GLY A 372 -6.73 -22.81 5.99
N TYR A 373 -6.78 -21.96 4.97
CA TYR A 373 -7.56 -20.72 4.98
C TYR A 373 -9.07 -20.95 5.13
N ALA A 374 -9.58 -22.12 4.74
CA ALA A 374 -10.98 -22.49 4.95
C ALA A 374 -11.37 -22.55 6.44
N THR A 375 -10.38 -22.64 7.33
CA THR A 375 -10.58 -22.72 8.78
C THR A 375 -10.59 -21.36 9.48
N HIS A 376 -10.29 -20.26 8.77
CA HIS A 376 -10.22 -18.92 9.36
C HIS A 376 -11.61 -18.40 9.75
N LYS A 377 -11.69 -17.77 10.93
CA LYS A 377 -12.90 -17.09 11.41
C LYS A 377 -12.89 -15.65 10.94
N THR A 378 -14.07 -15.01 10.96
CA THR A 378 -14.16 -13.57 10.74
C THR A 378 -13.38 -12.81 11.80
N ASP A 379 -12.65 -11.79 11.38
CA ASP A 379 -11.95 -10.86 12.27
C ASP A 379 -12.87 -9.70 12.73
N TRP A 380 -14.11 -9.65 12.23
CA TRP A 380 -15.03 -8.54 12.48
C TRP A 380 -16.03 -8.86 13.60
N PRO A 381 -16.07 -8.06 14.69
CA PRO A 381 -17.11 -8.17 15.68
C PRO A 381 -18.44 -7.68 15.10
N THR A 382 -19.46 -8.54 15.06
CA THR A 382 -20.82 -8.16 14.66
C THR A 382 -21.67 -7.86 15.88
N GLY A 383 -22.55 -6.86 15.79
CA GLY A 383 -23.52 -6.56 16.85
C GLY A 383 -24.68 -7.57 16.96
N ASP A 384 -24.83 -8.45 15.97
CA ASP A 384 -25.80 -9.55 15.93
C ASP A 384 -25.14 -10.88 16.37
N PRO A 385 -25.45 -11.41 17.57
CA PRO A 385 -24.90 -12.68 18.04
C PRO A 385 -25.31 -13.90 17.20
N ASP A 386 -26.52 -13.89 16.63
CA ASP A 386 -27.02 -15.01 15.83
C ASP A 386 -26.30 -15.06 14.48
N PHE A 387 -26.00 -13.90 13.91
CA PHE A 387 -25.17 -13.79 12.71
C PHE A 387 -23.77 -14.37 12.94
N LEU A 388 -23.10 -13.94 14.02
CA LEU A 388 -21.77 -14.41 14.37
C LEU A 388 -21.76 -15.92 14.56
N GLN A 389 -22.75 -16.46 15.27
CA GLN A 389 -22.86 -17.90 15.51
C GLN A 389 -23.01 -18.68 14.20
N ARG A 390 -23.83 -18.22 13.25
CA ARG A 390 -23.98 -18.89 11.93
C ARG A 390 -22.67 -18.91 11.13
N SER A 391 -21.88 -17.83 11.20
CA SER A 391 -20.56 -17.75 10.56
C SER A 391 -19.57 -18.71 11.21
N VAL A 392 -19.52 -18.76 12.54
CA VAL A 392 -18.70 -19.71 13.30
C VAL A 392 -19.06 -21.15 12.93
N ASP A 393 -20.34 -21.51 12.92
CA ASP A 393 -20.78 -22.87 12.60
C ASP A 393 -20.44 -23.29 11.15
N MET A 394 -20.42 -22.35 10.20
CA MET A 394 -19.93 -22.61 8.84
C MET A 394 -18.45 -22.97 8.83
N VAL A 395 -17.63 -22.15 9.47
CA VAL A 395 -16.17 -22.34 9.51
C VAL A 395 -15.81 -23.63 10.24
N GLU A 396 -16.54 -23.99 11.30
CA GLU A 396 -16.34 -25.25 12.00
C GLU A 396 -16.67 -26.47 11.14
N ALA A 397 -17.80 -26.44 10.43
CA ALA A 397 -18.16 -27.51 9.51
C ALA A 397 -17.12 -27.66 8.37
N ASP A 398 -16.56 -26.56 7.89
CA ASP A 398 -15.45 -26.58 6.93
C ASP A 398 -14.16 -27.11 7.56
N THR A 399 -13.88 -26.75 8.81
CA THR A 399 -12.71 -27.26 9.56
C THR A 399 -12.77 -28.78 9.72
N GLU A 400 -13.93 -29.35 10.05
CA GLU A 400 -14.11 -30.82 10.11
C GLU A 400 -13.80 -31.49 8.76
N HIS A 401 -14.17 -30.85 7.66
CA HIS A 401 -13.88 -31.33 6.31
C HIS A 401 -12.38 -31.29 5.99
N VAL A 402 -11.74 -30.17 6.36
CA VAL A 402 -10.30 -29.98 6.21
C VAL A 402 -9.53 -31.04 7.00
N VAL A 403 -9.94 -31.31 8.25
CA VAL A 403 -9.31 -32.36 9.08
C VAL A 403 -9.46 -33.75 8.46
N ALA A 404 -10.63 -34.06 7.88
CA ALA A 404 -10.83 -35.31 7.15
C ALA A 404 -9.92 -35.40 5.90
N ALA A 405 -9.77 -34.31 5.15
CA ALA A 405 -8.85 -34.23 4.01
C ALA A 405 -7.40 -34.43 4.45
N TYR A 406 -6.96 -33.78 5.53
CA TYR A 406 -5.63 -33.92 6.10
C TYR A 406 -5.32 -35.34 6.52
N LYS A 407 -6.26 -36.03 7.18
CA LYS A 407 -6.09 -37.44 7.53
C LYS A 407 -5.84 -38.31 6.29
N LYS A 408 -6.59 -38.09 5.20
CA LYS A 408 -6.42 -38.82 3.94
C LYS A 408 -5.08 -38.51 3.27
N ILE A 409 -4.66 -37.24 3.29
CA ILE A 409 -3.39 -36.77 2.73
C ILE A 409 -2.20 -37.37 3.49
N LEU A 410 -2.23 -37.31 4.82
CA LEU A 410 -1.14 -37.79 5.68
C LEU A 410 -1.02 -39.32 5.64
N PHE A 411 -2.14 -40.03 5.59
CA PHE A 411 -2.19 -41.49 5.77
C PHE A 411 -2.94 -42.23 4.64
N PRO A 412 -2.56 -42.08 3.35
CA PRO A 412 -3.29 -42.66 2.21
C PRO A 412 -3.34 -44.20 2.22
N LYS A 413 -2.52 -44.86 3.05
CA LYS A 413 -2.51 -46.32 3.31
C LYS A 413 -2.21 -46.65 4.78
N SER A 414 -2.67 -45.81 5.72
CA SER A 414 -2.34 -45.94 7.16
C SER A 414 -0.85 -45.81 7.51
N LYS A 415 -0.03 -45.31 6.56
CA LYS A 415 1.38 -44.95 6.78
C LYS A 415 1.55 -43.49 6.45
N MET A 416 2.29 -42.79 7.31
CA MET A 416 2.62 -41.38 7.10
C MET A 416 3.46 -41.19 5.84
N ILE A 417 3.12 -40.17 5.05
CA ILE A 417 3.88 -39.79 3.85
C ILE A 417 5.29 -39.31 4.20
N ALA A 418 6.22 -39.40 3.24
CA ALA A 418 7.58 -38.89 3.37
C ALA A 418 7.75 -37.45 2.83
N ASP A 419 6.65 -36.82 2.41
CA ASP A 419 6.62 -35.42 1.95
C ASP A 419 6.62 -34.51 3.20
N TYR A 420 7.74 -34.46 3.95
CA TYR A 420 7.79 -33.81 5.26
C TYR A 420 7.35 -32.34 5.32
N PRO A 421 7.61 -31.49 4.31
CA PRO A 421 7.05 -30.13 4.29
C PRO A 421 5.52 -30.11 4.35
N VAL A 422 4.86 -31.08 3.69
CA VAL A 422 3.40 -31.22 3.73
C VAL A 422 2.94 -31.63 5.14
N VAL A 423 3.64 -32.59 5.76
CA VAL A 423 3.32 -33.03 7.13
C VAL A 423 3.47 -31.87 8.12
N TYR A 424 4.54 -31.10 8.01
CA TYR A 424 4.82 -29.94 8.85
C TYR A 424 3.78 -28.84 8.72
N GLU A 425 3.32 -28.55 7.50
CA GLU A 425 2.27 -27.55 7.26
C GLU A 425 0.94 -28.02 7.88
N ILE A 426 0.57 -29.30 7.70
CA ILE A 426 -0.63 -29.86 8.34
C ILE A 426 -0.52 -29.81 9.87
N GLU A 427 0.62 -30.21 10.45
CA GLU A 427 0.82 -30.18 11.90
C GLU A 427 0.73 -28.76 12.46
N THR A 428 1.32 -27.79 11.77
CA THR A 428 1.25 -26.36 12.15
C THR A 428 -0.21 -25.90 12.23
N GLN A 429 -1.01 -26.21 11.21
CA GLN A 429 -2.41 -25.81 11.18
C GLN A 429 -3.25 -26.54 12.23
N LEU A 430 -3.07 -27.85 12.41
CA LEU A 430 -3.75 -28.61 13.47
C LEU A 430 -3.39 -28.08 14.86
N SER A 431 -2.14 -27.67 15.07
CA SER A 431 -1.67 -27.06 16.33
C SER A 431 -2.37 -25.74 16.61
N ILE A 432 -2.58 -24.89 15.59
CA ILE A 432 -3.40 -23.67 15.71
C ILE A 432 -4.86 -24.03 16.06
N LEU A 433 -5.45 -24.99 15.36
CA LEU A 433 -6.83 -25.43 15.62
C LEU A 433 -7.01 -25.99 17.03
N ASN A 434 -6.01 -26.69 17.57
CA ASN A 434 -6.08 -27.27 18.90
C ASN A 434 -6.08 -26.21 20.03
N THR A 435 -5.58 -24.99 19.75
CA THR A 435 -5.62 -23.89 20.74
C THR A 435 -6.97 -23.20 20.86
N ARG A 436 -7.93 -23.51 19.98
CA ARG A 436 -9.26 -22.89 20.00
C ARG A 436 -10.05 -23.32 21.24
N GLU A 437 -10.83 -22.38 21.79
CA GLU A 437 -11.73 -22.64 22.92
C GLU A 437 -12.74 -23.75 22.62
N ARG A 438 -13.37 -23.69 21.44
CA ARG A 438 -14.25 -24.75 20.94
C ARG A 438 -13.40 -25.79 20.21
N LYS A 439 -13.32 -26.98 20.82
CA LYS A 439 -12.59 -28.13 20.26
C LYS A 439 -13.31 -28.67 19.03
N ILE A 440 -12.56 -28.89 17.96
CA ILE A 440 -13.05 -29.50 16.71
C ILE A 440 -12.73 -31.00 16.74
N SER A 441 -13.71 -31.81 16.34
CA SER A 441 -13.59 -33.26 16.32
C SER A 441 -12.41 -33.73 15.44
N GLY A 442 -11.65 -34.70 15.93
CA GLY A 442 -10.54 -35.34 15.19
C GLY A 442 -9.22 -34.55 15.11
N VAL A 443 -9.17 -33.27 15.51
CA VAL A 443 -7.92 -32.48 15.50
C VAL A 443 -6.88 -33.06 16.46
N GLU A 444 -7.27 -33.26 17.72
CA GLU A 444 -6.35 -33.78 18.76
C GLU A 444 -5.86 -35.19 18.44
N GLU A 445 -6.74 -36.07 17.99
CA GLU A 445 -6.39 -37.44 17.59
C GLU A 445 -5.40 -37.47 16.42
N LEU A 446 -5.61 -36.63 15.41
CA LEU A 446 -4.72 -36.56 14.25
C LEU A 446 -3.37 -35.96 14.62
N LEU A 447 -3.36 -34.92 15.45
CA LEU A 447 -2.14 -34.30 15.96
C LEU A 447 -1.31 -35.29 16.79
N GLN A 448 -1.96 -36.07 17.65
CA GLN A 448 -1.32 -37.13 18.43
C GLN A 448 -0.69 -38.20 17.53
N GLN A 449 -1.40 -38.65 16.48
CA GLN A 449 -0.86 -39.62 15.51
C GLN A 449 0.39 -39.13 14.77
N ILE A 450 0.45 -37.83 14.44
CA ILE A 450 1.65 -37.22 13.82
C ILE A 450 2.81 -37.23 14.83
N ARG A 451 2.56 -36.77 16.04
CA ARG A 451 3.58 -36.58 17.10
C ARG A 451 4.12 -37.90 17.66
N GLU A 452 3.37 -38.99 17.58
CA GLU A 452 3.84 -40.34 17.92
C GLU A 452 4.93 -40.85 16.96
N ASN A 453 5.07 -40.24 15.78
CA ASN A 453 6.11 -40.59 14.82
C ASN A 453 7.49 -40.07 15.25
N LYS A 454 8.32 -40.94 15.84
CA LYS A 454 9.71 -40.64 16.21
C LYS A 454 10.73 -40.86 15.07
N GLY A 455 10.26 -40.93 13.83
CA GLY A 455 11.09 -41.22 12.64
C GLY A 455 11.72 -39.97 12.02
N ASP A 456 12.03 -40.05 10.72
CA ASP A 456 12.71 -38.99 9.97
C ASP A 456 11.89 -37.69 9.85
N TYR A 457 10.56 -37.75 10.01
CA TYR A 457 9.75 -36.54 10.12
C TYR A 457 10.06 -35.74 11.38
N ARG A 458 10.22 -36.38 12.55
CA ARG A 458 10.62 -35.66 13.77
C ARG A 458 11.97 -35.00 13.58
N LEU A 459 12.93 -35.71 12.98
CA LEU A 459 14.23 -35.13 12.61
C LEU A 459 14.09 -33.91 11.69
N PHE A 460 13.22 -33.99 10.67
CA PHE A 460 12.89 -32.86 9.81
C PHE A 460 12.32 -31.68 10.63
N SER A 461 11.31 -31.90 11.49
CA SER A 461 10.69 -30.84 12.29
C SER A 461 11.68 -30.15 13.27
N LEU A 462 12.64 -30.92 13.79
CA LEU A 462 13.69 -30.39 14.67
C LEU A 462 14.68 -29.50 13.90
N LEU A 463 15.08 -29.90 12.69
CA LEU A 463 16.14 -29.25 11.91
C LEU A 463 15.66 -28.17 10.94
N ALA A 464 14.45 -28.32 10.38
CA ALA A 464 13.89 -27.52 9.29
C ALA A 464 12.49 -26.96 9.64
N GLY A 465 12.29 -26.57 10.90
CA GLY A 465 11.01 -26.14 11.45
C GLY A 465 11.15 -25.29 12.71
N ASP A 466 10.05 -24.63 13.07
CA ASP A 466 9.92 -23.84 14.28
C ASP A 466 9.02 -24.57 15.28
N GLU A 467 9.60 -25.02 16.40
CA GLU A 467 8.86 -25.75 17.44
C GLU A 467 7.71 -24.90 17.99
N MET A 468 7.83 -23.56 17.94
CA MET A 468 6.77 -22.66 18.38
C MET A 468 5.52 -22.71 17.50
N ARG A 469 5.68 -23.05 16.23
CA ARG A 469 4.55 -23.26 15.31
C ARG A 469 3.85 -24.59 15.60
N LEU A 470 4.62 -25.60 16.02
CA LEU A 470 4.13 -26.97 16.24
C LEU A 470 3.61 -27.22 17.66
N ARG A 471 4.13 -26.50 18.67
CA ARG A 471 3.85 -26.77 20.09
C ARG A 471 3.20 -25.56 20.76
N ARG A 472 2.02 -25.20 20.27
CA ARG A 472 1.19 -24.13 20.87
C ARG A 472 0.44 -24.57 22.13
N ASP A 473 0.53 -25.85 22.46
CA ASP A 473 -0.05 -26.50 23.64
C ASP A 473 0.89 -26.48 24.87
N MET A 474 2.07 -25.86 24.77
CA MET A 474 3.04 -25.73 25.86
C MET A 474 3.70 -24.34 25.87
N GLU A 475 4.34 -24.02 26.99
CA GLU A 475 5.07 -22.77 27.16
C GLU A 475 6.35 -22.72 26.32
N TRP A 476 6.72 -21.51 25.86
CA TRP A 476 7.88 -21.30 24.96
C TRP A 476 9.18 -21.91 25.51
N GLN A 477 9.45 -21.71 26.79
CA GLN A 477 10.68 -22.18 27.44
C GLN A 477 10.75 -23.72 27.49
N GLU A 478 9.61 -24.36 27.75
CA GLU A 478 9.53 -25.80 27.87
C GLU A 478 9.74 -26.47 26.51
N GLY A 479 9.04 -26.00 25.48
CA GLY A 479 9.22 -26.51 24.11
C GLY A 479 10.64 -26.30 23.58
N ARG A 480 11.25 -25.16 23.90
CA ARG A 480 12.65 -24.90 23.55
C ARG A 480 13.61 -25.86 24.24
N GLN A 481 13.47 -26.06 25.56
CA GLN A 481 14.32 -26.99 26.31
C GLN A 481 14.19 -28.42 25.78
N GLN A 482 12.96 -28.88 25.53
CA GLN A 482 12.71 -30.19 24.95
C GLN A 482 13.41 -30.35 23.59
N LYS A 483 13.29 -29.36 22.69
CA LYS A 483 13.96 -29.37 21.39
C LYS A 483 15.49 -29.39 21.54
N GLU A 484 16.05 -28.62 22.47
CA GLU A 484 17.50 -28.59 22.72
C GLU A 484 18.02 -29.94 23.27
N GLU A 485 17.25 -30.61 24.15
CA GLU A 485 17.57 -31.94 24.67
C GLU A 485 17.51 -33.01 23.56
N GLU A 486 16.44 -33.03 22.76
CA GLU A 486 16.33 -33.97 21.63
C GLU A 486 17.46 -33.79 20.62
N LEU A 487 17.81 -32.55 20.26
CA LEU A 487 18.94 -32.27 19.37
C LEU A 487 20.28 -32.72 19.97
N LYS A 488 20.45 -32.59 21.29
CA LYS A 488 21.63 -33.10 21.98
C LYS A 488 21.72 -34.62 21.89
N GLU A 489 20.62 -35.33 22.13
CA GLU A 489 20.57 -36.80 21.99
C GLU A 489 20.90 -37.24 20.56
N VAL A 490 20.32 -36.56 19.55
CA VAL A 490 20.63 -36.81 18.14
C VAL A 490 22.12 -36.59 17.90
N LEU A 491 22.69 -35.45 18.33
CA LEU A 491 24.11 -35.15 18.16
C LEU A 491 25.02 -36.21 18.81
N GLU A 492 24.69 -36.68 20.01
CA GLU A 492 25.45 -37.70 20.73
C GLU A 492 25.45 -39.04 19.99
N SER A 493 24.33 -39.42 19.36
CA SER A 493 24.18 -40.67 18.59
C SER A 493 24.99 -40.74 17.29
N ILE A 494 25.46 -39.60 16.77
CA ILE A 494 26.28 -39.54 15.54
C ILE A 494 27.73 -39.90 15.87
N THR A 495 28.29 -40.90 15.23
CA THR A 495 29.65 -41.40 15.44
C THR A 495 30.37 -41.58 14.10
N GLU A 496 31.68 -41.78 14.13
CA GLU A 496 32.44 -42.08 12.91
C GLU A 496 31.92 -43.35 12.19
N LYS A 497 31.37 -44.31 12.94
CA LYS A 497 30.89 -45.60 12.39
C LYS A 497 29.57 -45.49 11.62
N ASN A 498 28.71 -44.54 11.98
CA ASN A 498 27.39 -44.33 11.35
C ASN A 498 27.28 -42.96 10.66
N ALA A 499 28.42 -42.31 10.38
CA ALA A 499 28.45 -41.00 9.74
C ALA A 499 27.77 -41.00 8.36
N GLU A 500 27.96 -42.06 7.57
CA GLU A 500 27.33 -42.21 6.24
C GLU A 500 25.80 -42.27 6.31
N GLU A 501 25.27 -43.02 7.29
CA GLU A 501 23.83 -43.13 7.53
C GLU A 501 23.24 -41.78 7.95
N TRP A 502 23.89 -41.09 8.88
CA TRP A 502 23.46 -39.77 9.33
C TRP A 502 23.58 -38.69 8.27
N TYR A 503 24.61 -38.75 7.43
CA TYR A 503 24.72 -37.89 6.25
C TYR A 503 23.49 -38.07 5.35
N ALA A 504 23.13 -39.31 5.02
CA ALA A 504 21.98 -39.59 4.17
C ALA A 504 20.67 -39.03 4.74
N ARG A 505 20.44 -39.21 6.05
CA ARG A 505 19.24 -38.72 6.74
C ARG A 505 19.15 -37.20 6.78
N ILE A 506 20.24 -36.52 7.17
CA ILE A 506 20.28 -35.06 7.25
C ILE A 506 20.26 -34.42 5.85
N ASN A 507 20.91 -35.05 4.86
CA ASN A 507 20.84 -34.61 3.47
C ASN A 507 19.43 -34.76 2.89
N ALA A 508 18.67 -35.79 3.29
CA ALA A 508 17.27 -35.92 2.91
C ALA A 508 16.42 -34.74 3.43
N VAL A 509 16.66 -34.30 4.68
CA VAL A 509 16.03 -33.08 5.22
C VAL A 509 16.43 -31.85 4.40
N ALA A 510 17.72 -31.66 4.15
CA ALA A 510 18.25 -30.52 3.40
C ALA A 510 17.77 -30.46 1.93
N ASN A 511 17.38 -31.60 1.33
CA ASN A 511 16.84 -31.65 -0.04
C ASN A 511 15.47 -30.97 -0.16
N PHE A 512 14.79 -30.66 0.94
CA PHE A 512 13.54 -29.88 0.93
C PHE A 512 13.76 -28.36 0.96
N ARG A 513 14.99 -27.85 0.78
CA ARG A 513 15.30 -26.41 0.88
C ARG A 513 14.43 -25.53 -0.02
N ASP A 514 14.03 -26.02 -1.19
CA ASP A 514 13.23 -25.24 -2.16
C ASP A 514 11.72 -25.29 -1.84
N CYS A 515 11.34 -26.02 -0.78
CA CYS A 515 9.95 -26.22 -0.34
C CYS A 515 9.64 -25.50 0.99
N VAL A 516 10.65 -25.02 1.71
CA VAL A 516 10.53 -24.44 3.06
C VAL A 516 11.28 -23.11 3.09
N GLU A 517 10.79 -22.15 3.86
CA GLU A 517 11.43 -20.84 4.00
C GLU A 517 12.84 -20.95 4.61
N ASP A 518 13.80 -20.18 4.08
CA ASP A 518 15.23 -20.32 4.42
C ASP A 518 15.53 -20.14 5.91
N TRP A 519 14.79 -19.26 6.59
CA TRP A 519 14.99 -18.97 8.01
C TRP A 519 14.64 -20.18 8.92
N LEU A 520 13.78 -21.11 8.47
CA LEU A 520 13.43 -22.32 9.22
C LEU A 520 14.59 -23.33 9.28
N TYR A 521 15.60 -23.20 8.42
CA TYR A 521 16.81 -24.03 8.44
C TYR A 521 17.91 -23.51 9.36
N GLN A 522 17.65 -22.45 10.13
CA GLN A 522 18.63 -21.93 11.08
C GLN A 522 19.11 -23.02 12.06
N THR A 523 18.19 -23.85 12.55
CA THR A 523 18.56 -24.97 13.45
C THR A 523 19.46 -25.99 12.75
N LEU A 524 19.20 -26.34 11.48
CA LEU A 524 20.06 -27.22 10.70
C LEU A 524 21.48 -26.65 10.58
N ARG A 525 21.63 -25.36 10.28
CA ARG A 525 22.94 -24.71 10.15
C ARG A 525 23.74 -24.78 11.45
N ASP A 526 23.09 -24.47 12.57
CA ASP A 526 23.69 -24.54 13.90
C ASP A 526 24.04 -25.98 14.28
N PHE A 527 23.19 -26.94 13.90
CA PHE A 527 23.42 -28.36 14.16
C PHE A 527 24.63 -28.90 13.38
N LEU A 528 24.74 -28.57 12.08
CA LEU A 528 25.90 -28.93 11.25
C LEU A 528 27.20 -28.35 11.80
N ALA A 529 27.14 -27.12 12.31
CA ALA A 529 28.28 -26.50 12.95
C ALA A 529 28.69 -27.18 14.26
N GLN A 530 27.72 -27.59 15.08
CA GLN A 530 28.01 -28.37 16.29
C GLN A 530 28.63 -29.73 15.98
N ILE A 531 28.18 -30.40 14.91
CA ILE A 531 28.83 -31.63 14.42
C ILE A 531 30.28 -31.32 14.04
N ALA A 532 30.52 -30.26 13.27
CA ALA A 532 31.85 -29.91 12.80
C ALA A 532 32.80 -29.44 13.90
N GLU A 533 32.30 -28.74 14.91
CA GLU A 533 33.09 -28.30 16.06
C GLU A 533 33.42 -29.47 17.01
N LYS A 534 32.44 -30.30 17.36
CA LYS A 534 32.60 -31.36 18.38
C LYS A 534 33.07 -32.70 17.81
N LYS A 535 32.78 -32.97 16.54
CA LYS A 535 33.07 -34.26 15.85
C LYS A 535 33.68 -34.02 14.46
N PRO A 536 34.88 -33.39 14.33
CA PRO A 536 35.41 -32.96 13.03
C PRO A 536 35.58 -34.07 12.00
N LYS A 537 35.93 -35.29 12.41
CA LYS A 537 36.02 -36.45 11.50
C LYS A 537 34.68 -36.86 10.89
N VAL A 538 33.58 -36.74 11.64
CA VAL A 538 32.23 -36.95 11.10
C VAL A 538 31.89 -35.85 10.12
N ALA A 539 32.20 -34.60 10.46
CA ALA A 539 31.98 -33.48 9.56
C ALA A 539 32.81 -33.59 8.27
N ALA A 540 34.00 -34.19 8.31
CA ALA A 540 34.79 -34.45 7.11
C ALA A 540 34.08 -35.41 6.13
N VAL A 541 33.38 -36.43 6.65
CA VAL A 541 32.52 -37.31 5.82
C VAL A 541 31.39 -36.48 5.19
N PHE A 542 30.70 -35.66 5.98
CA PHE A 542 29.60 -34.81 5.49
C PHE A 542 30.07 -33.82 4.44
N ALA A 543 31.21 -33.16 4.69
CA ALA A 543 31.80 -32.17 3.80
C ALA A 543 32.22 -32.78 2.47
N LYS A 544 32.90 -33.92 2.50
CA LYS A 544 33.28 -34.67 1.30
C LYS A 544 32.07 -34.98 0.44
N HIS A 545 31.00 -35.51 1.02
CA HIS A 545 29.79 -35.82 0.25
C HIS A 545 29.08 -34.57 -0.23
N ALA A 546 28.88 -33.56 0.63
CA ALA A 546 28.21 -32.32 0.26
C ALA A 546 28.88 -31.64 -0.95
N LEU A 547 30.22 -31.54 -0.95
CA LEU A 547 30.98 -30.89 -2.02
C LEU A 547 31.08 -31.75 -3.31
N THR A 548 30.95 -33.08 -3.21
CA THR A 548 31.05 -33.98 -4.38
C THR A 548 29.69 -34.25 -5.02
N SER A 549 28.64 -34.49 -4.22
CA SER A 549 27.28 -34.75 -4.72
C SER A 549 26.53 -33.49 -5.12
N LYS A 550 26.90 -32.34 -4.53
CA LYS A 550 26.17 -31.06 -4.66
C LYS A 550 24.66 -31.19 -4.37
N THR A 551 24.29 -32.10 -3.45
CA THR A 551 22.90 -32.31 -3.00
C THR A 551 22.55 -31.37 -1.84
N GLY A 552 21.40 -31.55 -1.18
CA GLY A 552 20.86 -30.66 -0.14
C GLY A 552 21.88 -30.00 0.79
N LEU A 553 22.77 -30.77 1.43
CA LEU A 553 23.75 -30.24 2.38
C LEU A 553 24.80 -29.30 1.80
N TYR A 554 25.03 -29.33 0.48
CA TYR A 554 25.90 -28.37 -0.20
C TYR A 554 25.48 -26.92 0.04
N PHE A 555 24.18 -26.64 0.09
CA PHE A 555 23.63 -25.31 0.30
C PHE A 555 23.70 -24.85 1.77
N PHE A 556 23.97 -25.78 2.68
CA PHE A 556 24.16 -25.52 4.11
C PHE A 556 25.62 -25.69 4.54
N PHE A 557 26.55 -25.84 3.58
CA PHE A 557 27.95 -26.16 3.84
C PHE A 557 28.66 -25.08 4.67
N ARG A 558 28.20 -23.83 4.62
CA ARG A 558 28.65 -22.75 5.50
C ARG A 558 28.60 -23.11 6.98
N GLY A 559 27.58 -23.86 7.44
CA GLY A 559 27.50 -24.31 8.83
C GLY A 559 28.66 -25.26 9.19
N ILE A 560 29.03 -26.15 8.27
CA ILE A 560 30.17 -27.06 8.44
C ILE A 560 31.49 -26.26 8.49
N LEU A 561 31.70 -25.32 7.56
CA LEU A 561 32.90 -24.47 7.57
C LEU A 561 33.04 -23.69 8.88
N TRP A 562 31.95 -23.10 9.39
CA TRP A 562 31.99 -22.38 10.66
C TRP A 562 32.32 -23.29 11.85
N GLY A 563 31.75 -24.50 11.92
CA GLY A 563 32.09 -25.46 12.98
C GLY A 563 33.53 -25.95 12.91
N LEU A 564 34.02 -26.28 11.71
CA LEU A 564 35.42 -26.68 11.49
C LEU A 564 36.38 -25.55 11.86
N ARG A 565 36.01 -24.30 11.58
CA ARG A 565 36.79 -23.12 11.97
C ARG A 565 37.06 -23.06 13.47
N LYS A 566 36.13 -23.56 14.29
CA LYS A 566 36.27 -23.63 15.75
C LYS A 566 36.91 -24.93 16.24
N GLY A 567 36.61 -26.05 15.60
CA GLY A 567 37.00 -27.39 16.07
C GLY A 567 38.27 -27.97 15.44
N SER A 568 38.57 -27.67 14.18
CA SER A 568 39.66 -28.27 13.41
C SER A 568 40.10 -27.37 12.25
N LEU A 569 41.13 -26.54 12.48
CA LEU A 569 41.67 -25.62 11.48
C LEU A 569 42.30 -26.36 10.30
N ASP A 570 42.96 -27.50 10.52
CA ASP A 570 43.57 -28.30 9.45
C ASP A 570 42.52 -28.76 8.43
N GLN A 571 41.35 -29.21 8.91
CA GLN A 571 40.24 -29.61 8.03
C GLN A 571 39.57 -28.40 7.39
N TRP A 572 39.49 -27.27 8.10
CA TRP A 572 38.99 -26.04 7.51
C TRP A 572 39.88 -25.59 6.33
N ASP A 573 41.20 -25.61 6.50
CA ASP A 573 42.18 -25.29 5.45
C ASP A 573 42.06 -26.28 4.27
N GLU A 574 41.91 -27.58 4.55
CA GLU A 574 41.68 -28.61 3.53
C GLU A 574 40.47 -28.29 2.64
N TYR A 575 39.35 -27.87 3.23
CA TYR A 575 38.15 -27.53 2.46
C TYR A 575 38.22 -26.17 1.77
N VAL A 576 38.92 -25.19 2.34
CA VAL A 576 39.23 -23.93 1.64
C VAL A 576 40.04 -24.21 0.37
N ASP A 577 41.09 -25.04 0.49
CA ASP A 577 41.90 -25.44 -0.67
C ASP A 577 41.09 -26.28 -1.67
N TYR A 578 40.20 -27.15 -1.19
CA TYR A 578 39.29 -27.89 -2.07
C TYR A 578 38.36 -26.96 -2.85
N ILE A 579 37.71 -26.00 -2.19
CA ILE A 579 36.83 -25.00 -2.80
C ILE A 579 37.59 -24.21 -3.86
N ALA A 580 38.80 -23.74 -3.52
CA ALA A 580 39.62 -22.98 -4.42
C ALA A 580 40.07 -23.82 -5.63
N LYS A 581 40.55 -25.05 -5.41
CA LYS A 581 41.01 -25.96 -6.47
C LYS A 581 39.91 -26.35 -7.46
N HIS A 582 38.66 -26.46 -7.00
CA HIS A 582 37.52 -26.84 -7.84
C HIS A 582 36.66 -25.66 -8.29
N HIS A 583 37.11 -24.43 -8.03
CA HIS A 583 36.44 -23.19 -8.43
C HIS A 583 34.97 -23.12 -7.97
N LEU A 584 34.66 -23.52 -6.73
CA LEU A 584 33.30 -23.49 -6.19
C LEU A 584 32.94 -22.06 -5.74
N THR A 585 32.58 -21.20 -6.71
CA THR A 585 32.35 -19.75 -6.52
C THR A 585 31.26 -19.44 -5.50
N ASP A 586 30.24 -20.29 -5.42
CA ASP A 586 29.07 -20.22 -4.55
C ASP A 586 29.31 -20.72 -3.12
N GLN A 587 30.54 -21.13 -2.80
CA GLN A 587 30.96 -21.53 -1.45
C GLN A 587 31.97 -20.55 -0.83
N ILE A 588 32.39 -19.52 -1.57
CA ILE A 588 33.38 -18.54 -1.12
C ILE A 588 32.83 -17.64 -0.02
N ASP A 589 31.54 -17.28 -0.11
CA ASP A 589 30.84 -16.59 0.96
C ASP A 589 30.86 -17.43 2.26
N GLY A 590 30.76 -18.75 2.17
CA GLY A 590 30.91 -19.66 3.30
C GLY A 590 32.27 -19.57 4.00
N ILE A 591 33.36 -19.36 3.24
CA ILE A 591 34.70 -19.14 3.78
C ILE A 591 34.76 -17.82 4.55
N LEU A 592 34.36 -16.72 3.90
CA LEU A 592 34.34 -15.37 4.49
C LEU A 592 33.43 -15.32 5.71
N MET A 593 32.27 -15.96 5.62
CA MET A 593 31.31 -15.98 6.70
C MET A 593 31.65 -16.97 7.82
N SER A 594 32.69 -17.79 7.69
CA SER A 594 33.16 -18.64 8.80
C SER A 594 33.79 -17.85 9.95
N TYR A 595 34.08 -16.55 9.75
CA TYR A 595 34.47 -15.63 10.83
C TYR A 595 33.29 -15.16 11.69
N PHE A 596 32.06 -15.37 11.23
CA PHE A 596 30.84 -14.96 11.92
C PHE A 596 29.99 -16.20 12.19
N SER A 597 29.57 -16.40 13.43
CA SER A 597 28.62 -17.47 13.74
C SER A 597 27.33 -17.32 12.95
N VAL A 598 26.58 -18.41 12.84
CA VAL A 598 25.29 -18.40 12.13
C VAL A 598 24.30 -17.43 12.79
N GLY A 599 24.46 -17.10 14.08
CA GLY A 599 23.73 -16.05 14.79
C GLY A 599 24.40 -14.66 14.83
N GLY A 600 25.46 -14.44 14.06
CA GLY A 600 26.11 -13.12 13.93
C GLY A 600 27.23 -12.81 14.94
N THR A 601 27.46 -13.64 15.97
CA THR A 601 28.60 -13.49 16.89
C THR A 601 29.93 -13.68 16.16
N GLU A 602 30.87 -12.75 16.30
CA GLU A 602 32.17 -12.85 15.65
C GLU A 602 33.09 -13.89 16.30
N LEU A 603 34.01 -14.42 15.51
CA LEU A 603 35.14 -15.18 16.02
C LEU A 603 36.01 -14.26 16.87
N SER A 604 36.48 -14.73 18.02
CA SER A 604 37.44 -13.97 18.83
C SER A 604 38.67 -13.62 17.98
N VAL A 605 39.05 -12.34 17.96
CA VAL A 605 40.24 -11.81 17.28
C VAL A 605 41.51 -12.61 17.60
N ALA A 606 41.65 -13.09 18.85
CA ALA A 606 42.77 -13.94 19.26
C ALA A 606 42.87 -15.30 18.54
N LYS A 607 41.81 -15.72 17.82
CA LYS A 607 41.76 -16.96 17.02
C LYS A 607 41.97 -16.73 15.52
N ILE A 608 42.28 -15.49 15.11
CA ILE A 608 42.63 -15.16 13.73
C ILE A 608 44.13 -15.38 13.52
N ARG A 609 44.49 -16.12 12.47
CA ARG A 609 45.85 -16.42 12.04
C ARG A 609 46.25 -15.53 10.86
N LYS A 610 47.56 -15.49 10.57
CA LYS A 610 48.09 -14.77 9.40
C LYS A 610 47.59 -15.36 8.08
N GLU A 611 47.39 -16.67 8.04
CA GLU A 611 46.86 -17.40 6.90
C GLU A 611 45.44 -16.95 6.56
N ASP A 612 44.64 -16.55 7.55
CA ASP A 612 43.26 -16.11 7.34
C ASP A 612 43.19 -14.72 6.75
N ILE A 613 44.12 -13.84 7.17
CA ILE A 613 44.36 -12.55 6.55
C ILE A 613 44.76 -12.76 5.08
N ALA A 614 45.69 -13.67 4.81
CA ALA A 614 46.13 -13.99 3.45
C ALA A 614 44.97 -14.52 2.57
N ILE A 615 44.18 -15.48 3.07
CA ILE A 615 43.01 -16.02 2.36
C ILE A 615 42.00 -14.90 2.06
N THR A 616 41.68 -14.06 3.03
CA THR A 616 40.72 -12.96 2.86
C THR A 616 41.21 -11.95 1.82
N LEU A 617 42.51 -11.61 1.83
CA LEU A 617 43.13 -10.74 0.83
C LEU A 617 43.13 -11.37 -0.57
N GLU A 618 43.42 -12.66 -0.68
CA GLU A 618 43.38 -13.38 -1.96
C GLU A 618 41.96 -13.38 -2.56
N ILE A 619 40.93 -13.62 -1.73
CA ILE A 619 39.52 -13.56 -2.15
C ILE A 619 39.14 -12.14 -2.56
N ALA A 620 39.38 -11.15 -1.71
CA ALA A 620 39.00 -9.76 -1.96
C ALA A 620 39.64 -9.20 -3.25
N ARG A 621 40.94 -9.43 -3.43
CA ARG A 621 41.68 -8.98 -4.63
C ARG A 621 41.49 -9.90 -5.84
N LYS A 622 40.81 -11.04 -5.67
CA LYS A 622 40.59 -12.05 -6.72
C LYS A 622 41.95 -12.50 -7.32
N VAL A 623 42.90 -12.87 -6.45
CA VAL A 623 44.27 -13.28 -6.82
C VAL A 623 44.62 -14.64 -6.22
N GLY A 624 45.81 -15.15 -6.54
CA GLY A 624 46.33 -16.39 -5.96
C GLY A 624 45.40 -17.58 -6.25
N ARG A 625 45.03 -18.31 -5.19
CA ARG A 625 44.12 -19.47 -5.29
C ARG A 625 42.72 -19.09 -5.73
N PHE A 626 42.34 -17.82 -5.58
CA PHE A 626 41.01 -17.29 -5.89
C PHE A 626 40.98 -16.43 -7.15
N ALA A 627 41.98 -16.55 -8.03
CA ALA A 627 42.03 -15.81 -9.30
C ALA A 627 40.85 -16.12 -10.24
N PHE A 628 40.19 -17.27 -10.07
CA PHE A 628 38.99 -17.66 -10.82
C PHE A 628 37.75 -16.81 -10.50
N LEU A 629 37.79 -15.98 -9.45
CA LEU A 629 36.71 -15.05 -9.10
C LEU A 629 36.72 -13.76 -9.94
N LYS A 630 37.73 -13.57 -10.78
CA LYS A 630 37.75 -12.46 -11.74
C LYS A 630 36.62 -12.66 -12.75
N SER A 631 35.69 -11.73 -12.77
CA SER A 631 34.51 -11.71 -13.62
C SER A 631 34.21 -10.27 -14.01
N ASP A 632 33.66 -10.08 -15.20
CA ASP A 632 33.12 -8.78 -15.66
C ASP A 632 31.78 -8.47 -14.97
N GLU A 633 31.10 -9.49 -14.44
CA GLU A 633 29.87 -9.35 -13.66
C GLU A 633 30.15 -9.27 -12.15
N ILE A 634 29.49 -8.33 -11.49
CA ILE A 634 29.62 -8.09 -10.05
C ILE A 634 28.77 -9.08 -9.26
N ASN A 635 29.41 -9.99 -8.53
CA ASN A 635 28.73 -10.83 -7.56
C ASN A 635 28.52 -10.06 -6.24
N ARG A 636 27.37 -9.39 -6.13
CA ARG A 636 27.03 -8.54 -4.96
C ARG A 636 27.13 -9.27 -3.62
N ALA A 637 26.75 -10.54 -3.55
CA ALA A 637 26.82 -11.32 -2.30
C ALA A 637 28.27 -11.57 -1.88
N LEU A 638 29.13 -11.92 -2.83
CA LEU A 638 30.56 -12.09 -2.58
C LEU A 638 31.21 -10.77 -2.14
N GLU A 639 30.91 -9.67 -2.82
CA GLU A 639 31.47 -8.36 -2.47
C GLU A 639 31.00 -7.92 -1.08
N TYR A 640 29.72 -8.08 -0.76
CA TYR A 640 29.14 -7.83 0.57
C TYR A 640 29.92 -8.57 1.66
N HIS A 641 30.08 -9.89 1.52
CA HIS A 641 30.78 -10.71 2.52
C HIS A 641 32.28 -10.42 2.58
N SER A 642 32.88 -9.99 1.47
CA SER A 642 34.29 -9.59 1.42
C SER A 642 34.50 -8.30 2.22
N ILE A 643 33.66 -7.28 1.99
CA ILE A 643 33.69 -6.00 2.72
C ILE A 643 33.51 -6.23 4.21
N ARG A 644 32.50 -7.02 4.59
CA ARG A 644 32.23 -7.33 5.99
C ARG A 644 33.42 -8.01 6.67
N SER A 645 34.05 -8.98 5.99
CA SER A 645 35.23 -9.69 6.51
C SER A 645 36.47 -8.78 6.58
N LEU A 646 36.69 -7.94 5.57
CA LEU A 646 37.78 -6.96 5.57
C LEU A 646 37.59 -5.92 6.69
N ALA A 647 36.36 -5.43 6.90
CA ALA A 647 36.05 -4.50 7.98
C ALA A 647 36.35 -5.13 9.34
N PHE A 648 35.84 -6.34 9.58
CA PHE A 648 36.10 -7.12 10.80
C PHE A 648 37.60 -7.30 11.08
N LEU A 649 38.39 -7.60 10.05
CA LEU A 649 39.83 -7.84 10.17
C LEU A 649 40.70 -6.57 10.10
N SER A 650 40.11 -5.39 9.86
CA SER A 650 40.85 -4.17 9.51
C SER A 650 41.77 -3.64 10.62
N THR A 651 41.42 -3.87 11.88
CA THR A 651 42.23 -3.47 13.04
C THR A 651 43.44 -4.39 13.27
N LEU A 652 43.51 -5.53 12.56
CA LEU A 652 44.58 -6.51 12.73
C LEU A 652 45.73 -6.34 11.75
N ASP A 653 45.44 -5.80 10.55
CA ASP A 653 46.42 -5.76 9.47
C ASP A 653 46.20 -4.55 8.56
N LYS A 654 47.30 -3.85 8.21
CA LYS A 654 47.25 -2.66 7.37
C LYS A 654 46.88 -2.99 5.91
N ASP A 655 47.27 -4.15 5.40
CA ASP A 655 46.94 -4.56 4.03
C ASP A 655 45.46 -4.92 3.89
N ILE A 656 44.82 -5.43 4.95
CA ILE A 656 43.36 -5.62 5.00
C ILE A 656 42.64 -4.29 4.89
N ARG A 657 43.05 -3.30 5.70
CA ARG A 657 42.50 -1.94 5.65
C ARG A 657 42.64 -1.34 4.26
N LYS A 658 43.81 -1.49 3.64
CA LYS A 658 44.05 -1.03 2.27
C LYS A 658 43.13 -1.72 1.27
N ALA A 659 42.94 -3.04 1.39
CA ALA A 659 42.04 -3.81 0.53
C ALA A 659 40.56 -3.40 0.69
N LEU A 660 40.14 -3.01 1.90
CA LEU A 660 38.79 -2.46 2.15
C LEU A 660 38.58 -1.15 1.36
N ILE A 661 39.56 -0.25 1.37
CA ILE A 661 39.51 1.01 0.60
C ILE A 661 39.56 0.75 -0.91
N GLU A 662 40.43 -0.17 -1.35
CA GLU A 662 40.52 -0.59 -2.75
C GLU A 662 39.14 -1.05 -3.26
N LYS A 663 38.39 -1.84 -2.44
CA LYS A 663 37.03 -2.29 -2.77
C LYS A 663 36.03 -1.16 -2.91
N ILE A 664 36.00 -0.23 -1.95
CA ILE A 664 35.11 0.95 -1.99
C ILE A 664 35.31 1.74 -3.29
N LYS A 665 36.55 1.85 -3.78
CA LYS A 665 36.89 2.53 -5.03
C LYS A 665 36.52 1.73 -6.29
N GLU A 666 36.60 0.40 -6.22
CA GLU A 666 36.42 -0.50 -7.37
C GLU A 666 34.96 -0.54 -7.85
N TYR A 667 33.99 -0.50 -6.93
CA TYR A 667 32.56 -0.66 -7.25
C TYR A 667 31.71 0.49 -6.71
N PRO A 668 31.85 1.73 -7.22
CA PRO A 668 31.11 2.88 -6.73
C PRO A 668 29.58 2.70 -6.84
N GLU A 669 29.08 1.84 -7.73
CA GLU A 669 27.66 1.48 -7.85
C GLU A 669 27.09 0.64 -6.69
N LEU A 670 27.93 0.21 -5.74
CA LEU A 670 27.50 -0.41 -4.49
C LEU A 670 27.48 0.61 -3.33
N ASP A 671 27.34 1.89 -3.65
CA ASP A 671 27.38 3.06 -2.77
C ASP A 671 26.51 2.97 -1.50
N THR A 672 25.37 2.27 -1.54
CA THR A 672 24.50 2.05 -0.37
C THR A 672 24.97 0.91 0.53
N MET A 673 25.70 -0.05 -0.01
CA MET A 673 26.17 -1.23 0.73
C MET A 673 27.36 -0.90 1.63
N TYR A 674 28.31 -0.07 1.15
CA TYR A 674 29.51 0.27 1.90
C TYR A 674 29.25 1.05 3.20
N PRO A 675 28.58 2.21 3.19
CA PRO A 675 28.34 2.97 4.42
C PRO A 675 27.44 2.23 5.41
N HIS A 676 26.49 1.41 4.93
CA HIS A 676 25.74 0.50 5.80
C HIS A 676 26.68 -0.43 6.59
N GLU A 677 27.58 -1.14 5.89
CA GLU A 677 28.51 -2.07 6.54
C GLU A 677 29.60 -1.36 7.36
N LEU A 678 30.06 -0.18 6.93
CA LEU A 678 31.05 0.61 7.68
C LEU A 678 30.45 1.21 8.96
N GLY A 679 29.19 1.67 8.93
CA GLY A 679 28.47 2.12 10.11
C GLY A 679 28.33 0.99 11.13
N PHE A 680 27.90 -0.19 10.67
CA PHE A 680 27.86 -1.39 11.50
C PHE A 680 29.25 -1.77 12.06
N ALA A 681 30.28 -1.70 11.22
CA ALA A 681 31.66 -1.99 11.62
C ALA A 681 32.19 -1.00 12.67
N LEU A 682 31.82 0.29 12.60
CA LEU A 682 32.13 1.28 13.63
C LEU A 682 31.43 0.96 14.95
N HIS A 683 30.14 0.62 14.88
CA HIS A 683 29.36 0.22 16.05
C HIS A 683 30.00 -0.99 16.76
N CYS A 684 30.43 -1.99 15.99
CA CYS A 684 31.11 -3.17 16.50
C CYS A 684 32.61 -2.95 16.81
N LYS A 685 33.14 -1.73 16.60
CA LYS A 685 34.55 -1.35 16.79
C LYS A 685 35.54 -2.18 15.95
N TRP A 686 35.08 -2.68 14.81
CA TRP A 686 35.89 -3.43 13.86
C TRP A 686 36.84 -2.55 13.07
N ILE A 687 36.47 -1.28 12.85
CA ILE A 687 37.28 -0.26 12.20
C ILE A 687 37.55 0.90 13.18
N LYS A 688 38.67 1.59 12.99
CA LYS A 688 39.08 2.79 13.72
C LYS A 688 39.60 3.83 12.74
N LEU A 689 38.85 4.89 12.52
CA LEU A 689 39.18 5.89 11.48
C LEU A 689 40.43 6.71 11.86
N GLU A 690 40.77 6.81 13.15
CA GLU A 690 41.98 7.47 13.63
C GLU A 690 43.28 6.76 13.18
N GLU A 691 43.19 5.51 12.75
CA GLU A 691 44.31 4.75 12.19
C GLU A 691 44.38 4.84 10.66
N TRP A 692 43.43 5.51 10.02
CA TRP A 692 43.37 5.63 8.56
C TRP A 692 44.20 6.83 8.11
N ASP A 693 44.83 6.72 6.93
CA ASP A 693 45.56 7.85 6.39
C ASP A 693 44.63 8.89 5.77
N ARG A 694 45.17 10.07 5.48
CA ARG A 694 44.38 11.18 4.94
C ARG A 694 43.68 10.84 3.62
N THR A 695 44.35 10.07 2.75
CA THR A 695 43.84 9.71 1.43
C THR A 695 42.66 8.74 1.55
N ASP A 696 42.72 7.83 2.52
CA ASP A 696 41.64 6.89 2.83
C ASP A 696 40.42 7.61 3.41
N LEU A 697 40.64 8.56 4.33
CA LEU A 697 39.56 9.40 4.87
C LEU A 697 38.90 10.26 3.78
N GLU A 698 39.67 10.84 2.86
CA GLU A 698 39.14 11.60 1.72
C GLU A 698 38.33 10.73 0.76
N THR A 699 38.73 9.47 0.56
CA THR A 699 37.95 8.50 -0.22
C THR A 699 36.59 8.24 0.44
N LEU A 700 36.58 8.05 1.76
CA LEU A 700 35.35 7.84 2.53
C LEU A 700 34.42 9.06 2.45
N ALA A 701 34.99 10.26 2.57
CA ALA A 701 34.27 11.51 2.41
C ALA A 701 33.64 11.64 1.01
N GLU A 702 34.38 11.32 -0.05
CA GLU A 702 33.87 11.31 -1.43
C GLU A 702 32.68 10.36 -1.59
N MET A 703 32.77 9.15 -1.04
CA MET A 703 31.67 8.19 -1.05
C MET A 703 30.43 8.76 -0.35
N LEU A 704 30.59 9.37 0.83
CA LEU A 704 29.50 10.02 1.57
C LEU A 704 28.92 11.24 0.85
N VAL A 705 29.65 11.88 -0.06
CA VAL A 705 29.11 12.94 -0.92
C VAL A 705 28.21 12.35 -2.01
N ASN A 706 28.57 11.21 -2.60
CA ASN A 706 27.89 10.71 -3.79
C ASN A 706 26.65 9.84 -3.51
N ILE A 707 26.51 9.29 -2.29
CA ILE A 707 25.32 8.52 -1.92
C ILE A 707 24.05 9.35 -1.94
N LYS A 708 22.95 8.75 -2.42
CA LYS A 708 21.67 9.46 -2.56
C LYS A 708 21.06 9.88 -1.22
N ARG A 709 21.23 9.11 -0.15
CA ARG A 709 20.64 9.38 1.17
C ARG A 709 21.65 9.10 2.28
N LEU A 710 21.62 9.94 3.31
CA LEU A 710 22.37 9.73 4.55
C LEU A 710 21.41 9.19 5.62
N ASP A 711 21.37 7.87 5.82
CA ASP A 711 20.58 7.27 6.89
C ASP A 711 21.44 7.08 8.15
N HIS A 712 20.94 6.33 9.12
CA HIS A 712 21.57 6.14 10.42
C HIS A 712 23.02 5.66 10.33
N ASN A 713 23.32 4.66 9.50
CA ASN A 713 24.66 4.09 9.40
C ASN A 713 25.64 5.05 8.71
N GLU A 714 25.20 5.73 7.65
CA GLU A 714 25.99 6.76 6.95
C GLU A 714 26.33 7.92 7.89
N LEU A 715 25.37 8.34 8.72
CA LEU A 715 25.57 9.38 9.72
C LEU A 715 26.53 8.96 10.83
N GLN A 716 26.52 7.69 11.24
CA GLN A 716 27.53 7.16 12.16
C GLN A 716 28.95 7.23 11.55
N VAL A 717 29.10 6.87 10.27
CA VAL A 717 30.37 6.99 9.55
C VAL A 717 30.80 8.46 9.46
N LEU A 718 29.89 9.36 9.09
CA LEU A 718 30.14 10.79 8.98
C LEU A 718 30.55 11.41 10.32
N HIS A 719 29.92 10.97 11.42
CA HIS A 719 30.28 11.41 12.77
C HIS A 719 31.66 10.93 13.18
N ALA A 720 31.96 9.64 12.99
CA ALA A 720 33.28 9.09 13.28
C ALA A 720 34.37 9.79 12.46
N LEU A 721 34.07 10.13 11.19
CA LEU A 721 34.92 10.95 10.34
C LEU A 721 35.14 12.34 10.96
N GLY A 722 34.10 12.99 11.46
CA GLY A 722 34.18 14.30 12.11
C GLY A 722 34.98 14.31 13.41
N VAL A 723 34.94 13.23 14.19
CA VAL A 723 35.77 13.06 15.40
C VAL A 723 37.26 13.05 15.06
N VAL A 724 37.64 12.44 13.93
CA VAL A 724 39.03 12.39 13.46
C VAL A 724 39.41 13.67 12.71
N ASP A 725 38.55 14.12 11.80
CA ASP A 725 38.73 15.34 11.01
C ASP A 725 37.40 16.06 10.76
N PHE A 726 37.14 17.04 11.63
CA PHE A 726 35.96 17.89 11.58
C PHE A 726 35.82 18.65 10.25
N ASN A 727 36.93 19.16 9.69
CA ASN A 727 36.88 19.94 8.46
C ASN A 727 36.46 19.07 7.28
N LEU A 728 36.89 17.81 7.27
CA LEU A 728 36.52 16.85 6.23
C LEU A 728 35.04 16.46 6.33
N MET A 729 34.51 16.24 7.55
CA MET A 729 33.07 16.04 7.76
C MET A 729 32.26 17.24 7.25
N MET A 730 32.67 18.47 7.59
CA MET A 730 31.98 19.66 7.11
C MET A 730 32.10 19.81 5.59
N LEU A 731 33.23 19.44 4.99
CA LEU A 731 33.40 19.43 3.53
C LEU A 731 32.43 18.46 2.84
N VAL A 732 32.09 17.32 3.47
CA VAL A 732 31.03 16.43 2.97
C VAL A 732 29.72 17.19 2.87
N PHE A 733 29.26 17.81 3.97
CA PHE A 733 28.02 18.61 3.94
C PHE A 733 28.08 19.74 2.91
N GLU A 734 29.19 20.47 2.83
CA GLU A 734 29.39 21.55 1.85
C GLU A 734 29.16 21.05 0.42
N ARG A 735 29.79 19.94 0.06
CA ARG A 735 29.69 19.36 -1.28
C ARG A 735 28.32 18.77 -1.55
N ARG A 736 27.67 18.18 -0.54
CA ARG A 736 26.29 17.68 -0.68
C ARG A 736 25.30 18.81 -0.89
N ILE A 737 25.44 19.92 -0.17
CA ILE A 737 24.62 21.13 -0.30
C ILE A 737 24.80 21.77 -1.69
N LYS A 738 26.04 21.78 -2.22
CA LYS A 738 26.39 22.32 -3.54
C LYS A 738 26.11 21.33 -4.69
N HIS A 739 25.63 20.11 -4.40
CA HIS A 739 25.38 19.10 -5.42
C HIS A 739 24.22 19.53 -6.34
N SER A 740 24.36 19.28 -7.65
CA SER A 740 23.29 19.56 -8.61
C SER A 740 22.04 18.74 -8.29
N TYR A 741 20.86 19.37 -8.29
CA TYR A 741 19.61 18.71 -7.91
C TYR A 741 19.29 17.52 -8.84
N ASP A 742 19.22 16.32 -8.26
CA ASP A 742 18.70 15.10 -8.89
C ASP A 742 17.51 14.59 -8.07
N SER A 743 16.47 14.10 -8.75
CA SER A 743 15.30 13.54 -8.08
C SER A 743 15.70 12.36 -7.19
N GLY A 744 15.55 12.52 -5.88
CA GLY A 744 15.84 11.50 -4.88
C GLY A 744 17.21 11.61 -4.20
N TYR A 745 18.03 12.60 -4.55
CA TYR A 745 19.23 12.94 -3.79
C TYR A 745 18.89 13.85 -2.61
N ASP A 746 19.23 13.41 -1.41
CA ASP A 746 18.96 14.09 -0.15
C ASP A 746 20.21 14.81 0.35
N ALA A 747 20.33 16.10 0.03
CA ALA A 747 21.52 16.89 0.37
C ALA A 747 21.74 16.93 1.90
N ILE A 748 20.66 17.14 2.66
CA ILE A 748 20.64 17.17 4.13
C ILE A 748 19.55 16.20 4.60
N PRO A 749 19.92 15.13 5.34
CA PRO A 749 18.94 14.12 5.71
C PRO A 749 17.85 14.70 6.59
N TYR A 750 16.62 14.24 6.33
CA TYR A 750 15.46 14.65 7.12
C TYR A 750 15.66 14.35 8.63
N HIS A 751 16.33 13.26 8.97
CA HIS A 751 16.70 12.96 10.36
C HIS A 751 18.23 12.96 10.51
N ILE A 752 18.78 14.02 11.13
CA ILE A 752 20.16 14.01 11.63
C ILE A 752 20.15 13.37 13.02
N GLU A 753 21.02 12.39 13.24
CA GLU A 753 21.18 11.73 14.54
C GLU A 753 21.59 12.78 15.60
N PRO A 754 20.96 12.80 16.80
CA PRO A 754 21.17 13.86 17.79
C PRO A 754 22.64 14.06 18.22
N GLY A 755 23.43 13.00 18.30
CA GLY A 755 24.86 13.06 18.58
C GLY A 755 25.63 13.83 17.50
N VAL A 756 25.37 13.55 16.22
CA VAL A 756 25.97 14.30 15.09
C VAL A 756 25.57 15.77 15.11
N ALA A 757 24.28 16.04 15.30
CA ALA A 757 23.77 17.41 15.39
C ALA A 757 24.44 18.17 16.55
N ALA A 758 24.53 17.57 17.74
CA ALA A 758 25.20 18.15 18.89
C ALA A 758 26.70 18.38 18.64
N PHE A 759 27.38 17.39 18.03
CA PHE A 759 28.81 17.48 17.71
C PHE A 759 29.12 18.67 16.79
N ILE A 760 28.28 18.90 15.76
CA ILE A 760 28.43 20.07 14.88
C ILE A 760 28.05 21.35 15.61
N ARG A 761 26.90 21.35 16.30
CA ARG A 761 26.35 22.53 16.97
C ARG A 761 27.31 23.13 17.99
N ASP A 762 27.95 22.27 18.78
CA ASP A 762 28.71 22.66 19.96
C ASP A 762 30.21 22.89 19.63
N ASP A 763 30.67 22.60 18.41
CA ASP A 763 32.04 22.85 17.97
C ASP A 763 32.25 24.33 17.57
N PRO A 764 33.24 25.05 18.16
CA PRO A 764 33.49 26.45 17.83
C PRO A 764 33.86 26.72 16.37
N ARG A 765 34.44 25.74 15.67
CA ARG A 765 34.87 25.88 14.26
C ARG A 765 33.69 25.97 13.30
N THR A 766 32.51 25.50 13.70
CA THR A 766 31.28 25.51 12.90
C THR A 766 30.93 26.91 12.41
N LYS A 767 31.09 27.93 13.25
CA LYS A 767 30.77 29.31 12.89
C LYS A 767 31.55 29.80 11.66
N ASP A 768 32.86 29.57 11.67
CA ASP A 768 33.75 30.06 10.62
C ASP A 768 33.54 29.30 9.32
N VAL A 769 33.34 27.98 9.39
CA VAL A 769 33.05 27.13 8.23
C VAL A 769 31.75 27.56 7.55
N VAL A 770 30.69 27.75 8.33
CA VAL A 770 29.37 28.13 7.80
C VAL A 770 29.38 29.58 7.30
N ARG A 771 30.07 30.49 7.99
CA ARG A 771 30.23 31.88 7.48
C ARG A 771 30.86 31.89 6.09
N ARG A 772 31.90 31.10 5.86
CA ARG A 772 32.52 30.95 4.53
C ARG A 772 31.52 30.48 3.48
N TRP A 773 30.70 29.47 3.78
CA TRP A 773 29.65 29.00 2.85
C TRP A 773 28.64 30.10 2.48
N LEU A 774 28.31 30.95 3.44
CA LEU A 774 27.38 32.05 3.25
C LEU A 774 27.98 33.20 2.42
N GLU A 775 29.26 33.50 2.63
CA GLU A 775 29.98 34.53 1.90
C GLU A 775 30.18 34.17 0.42
N GLU A 776 30.50 32.91 0.13
CA GLU A 776 30.72 32.39 -1.23
C GLU A 776 29.45 32.32 -2.11
N ARG A 777 28.25 32.37 -1.50
CA ARG A 777 26.98 32.18 -2.20
C ARG A 777 26.53 33.44 -2.96
N ASP A 778 25.92 33.27 -4.14
CA ASP A 778 25.13 34.30 -4.83
C ASP A 778 23.63 34.07 -4.58
N PRO A 779 22.91 34.96 -3.85
CA PRO A 779 21.50 34.76 -3.56
C PRO A 779 20.59 34.79 -4.81
N GLU A 780 21.04 35.35 -5.94
CA GLU A 780 20.23 35.38 -7.16
C GLU A 780 20.31 34.07 -7.97
N GLN A 781 21.42 33.33 -7.83
CA GLN A 781 21.68 32.12 -8.63
C GLN A 781 21.57 30.83 -7.80
N ASP A 782 21.75 30.90 -6.48
CA ASP A 782 21.95 29.74 -5.61
C ASP A 782 20.75 29.44 -4.70
N SER A 783 19.53 29.70 -5.17
CA SER A 783 18.32 29.53 -4.35
C SER A 783 18.16 28.12 -3.75
N MET A 784 18.50 27.07 -4.49
CA MET A 784 18.46 25.68 -4.00
C MET A 784 19.53 25.39 -2.94
N ILE A 785 20.73 25.94 -3.10
CA ILE A 785 21.80 25.86 -2.09
C ILE A 785 21.35 26.59 -0.81
N GLY A 786 20.69 27.75 -0.96
CA GLY A 786 20.07 28.48 0.14
C GLY A 786 19.03 27.65 0.90
N TYR A 787 18.18 26.93 0.18
CA TYR A 787 17.23 25.98 0.77
C TYR A 787 17.92 24.85 1.55
N HIS A 788 18.92 24.18 0.95
CA HIS A 788 19.65 23.10 1.62
C HIS A 788 20.42 23.57 2.85
N LEU A 789 21.03 24.76 2.80
CA LEU A 789 21.59 25.40 3.97
C LEU A 789 20.52 25.62 5.04
N GLY A 790 19.34 26.12 4.67
CA GLY A 790 18.22 26.31 5.59
C GLY A 790 17.82 25.04 6.32
N GLU A 791 17.72 23.92 5.61
CA GLU A 791 17.51 22.60 6.22
C GLU A 791 18.66 22.23 7.16
N PHE A 792 19.93 22.40 6.76
CA PHE A 792 21.08 22.15 7.64
C PHE A 792 20.99 22.95 8.95
N PHE A 793 20.69 24.25 8.87
CA PHE A 793 20.49 25.11 10.04
C PHE A 793 19.35 24.63 10.94
N ASN A 794 18.21 24.25 10.34
CA ASN A 794 17.04 23.80 11.08
C ASN A 794 17.30 22.48 11.83
N ARG A 795 17.99 21.53 11.18
CA ARG A 795 18.26 20.20 11.75
C ARG A 795 19.39 20.20 12.80
N VAL A 796 20.45 20.98 12.59
CA VAL A 796 21.58 21.06 13.54
C VAL A 796 21.28 22.03 14.69
N GLY A 797 20.76 23.22 14.37
CA GLY A 797 20.36 24.25 15.34
C GLY A 797 21.52 24.86 16.15
N GLY A 798 21.15 25.59 17.20
CA GLY A 798 22.04 26.16 18.22
C GLY A 798 22.58 27.57 17.97
N ASP A 799 23.14 28.15 19.05
CA ASP A 799 23.49 29.57 19.11
C ASP A 799 24.67 29.95 18.20
N VAL A 800 25.60 29.03 17.96
CA VAL A 800 26.77 29.25 17.09
C VAL A 800 26.32 29.48 15.64
N LEU A 801 25.43 28.62 15.14
CA LEU A 801 24.84 28.71 13.82
C LEU A 801 23.92 29.93 13.71
N ARG A 802 23.04 30.15 14.69
CA ARG A 802 22.20 31.35 14.73
C ARG A 802 23.05 32.63 14.69
N GLY A 803 24.14 32.68 15.46
CA GLY A 803 25.06 33.81 15.51
C GLY A 803 25.68 34.13 14.15
N ALA A 804 25.95 33.14 13.30
CA ALA A 804 26.43 33.37 11.93
C ALA A 804 25.39 34.10 11.05
N LEU A 805 24.10 33.75 11.20
CA LEU A 805 23.00 34.43 10.51
C LEU A 805 22.79 35.84 11.06
N SER A 806 22.81 36.02 12.38
CA SER A 806 22.71 37.33 13.03
C SER A 806 23.82 38.28 12.59
N ASP A 807 25.05 37.79 12.45
CA ASP A 807 26.19 38.60 11.97
C ASP A 807 25.95 39.15 10.55
N LEU A 808 25.35 38.34 9.66
CA LEU A 808 24.98 38.79 8.30
C LEU A 808 23.87 39.84 8.33
N ILE A 809 22.84 39.62 9.16
CA ILE A 809 21.75 40.58 9.33
C ILE A 809 22.29 41.91 9.84
N ALA A 810 23.19 41.89 10.83
CA ALA A 810 23.77 43.07 11.45
C ALA A 810 24.51 43.99 10.46
N THR A 811 24.96 43.46 9.31
CA THR A 811 25.56 44.30 8.25
C THR A 811 24.59 45.28 7.60
N GLY A 812 23.27 45.03 7.68
CA GLY A 812 22.23 45.82 7.04
C GLY A 812 22.23 45.78 5.51
N LYS A 813 23.13 45.03 4.88
CA LYS A 813 23.23 44.93 3.42
C LYS A 813 22.08 44.09 2.88
N LYS A 814 21.38 44.61 1.86
CA LYS A 814 20.25 43.92 1.20
C LYS A 814 20.60 42.50 0.77
N GLU A 815 21.76 42.31 0.14
CA GLU A 815 22.24 41.01 -0.31
C GLU A 815 22.36 40.00 0.84
N ASN A 816 22.99 40.38 1.95
CA ASN A 816 23.15 39.51 3.13
C ASN A 816 21.80 39.15 3.77
N ILE A 817 20.86 40.09 3.81
CA ILE A 817 19.50 39.82 4.31
C ILE A 817 18.77 38.83 3.40
N LEU A 818 18.87 39.00 2.08
CA LEU A 818 18.31 38.06 1.11
C LEU A 818 18.91 36.66 1.26
N LYS A 819 20.23 36.57 1.50
CA LYS A 819 20.90 35.29 1.78
C LYS A 819 20.22 34.56 2.94
N VAL A 820 20.05 35.24 4.07
CA VAL A 820 19.41 34.68 5.28
C VAL A 820 17.94 34.32 5.05
N MET A 821 17.20 35.13 4.29
CA MET A 821 15.78 34.86 4.01
C MET A 821 15.52 33.56 3.26
N GLU A 822 16.44 33.14 2.39
CA GLU A 822 16.32 31.88 1.64
C GLU A 822 16.58 30.64 2.52
N MET A 823 17.23 30.82 3.67
CA MET A 823 17.41 29.77 4.67
C MET A 823 16.26 29.66 5.67
N LEU A 824 15.33 30.63 5.69
CA LEU A 824 14.16 30.52 6.55
C LEU A 824 13.32 29.33 6.09
N PRO A 825 12.87 28.46 7.01
CA PRO A 825 12.16 27.24 6.66
C PRO A 825 10.91 27.56 5.83
N ILE A 826 10.67 26.73 4.82
CA ILE A 826 9.51 26.88 3.92
C ILE A 826 8.29 26.17 4.49
N SER A 827 8.52 25.05 5.16
CA SER A 827 7.50 24.11 5.61
C SER A 827 7.38 24.01 7.12
N ASP A 828 8.19 24.76 7.88
CA ASP A 828 8.17 24.84 9.35
C ASP A 828 8.05 26.31 9.82
N PRO A 829 7.62 26.57 11.07
CA PRO A 829 7.57 27.94 11.59
C PRO A 829 8.97 28.55 11.70
N ALA A 830 9.20 29.68 11.04
CA ALA A 830 10.45 30.43 11.15
C ALA A 830 10.71 30.92 12.58
N ASP A 831 11.99 31.05 12.99
CA ASP A 831 12.35 31.66 14.27
C ASP A 831 11.93 33.14 14.28
N PRO A 832 10.97 33.56 15.14
CA PRO A 832 10.53 34.93 15.22
C PRO A 832 11.66 35.88 15.59
N SER A 833 12.62 35.45 16.40
CA SER A 833 13.71 36.30 16.86
C SER A 833 14.60 36.72 15.69
N LEU A 834 15.00 35.76 14.86
CA LEU A 834 15.80 36.01 13.65
C LEU A 834 15.04 36.88 12.64
N CYS A 835 13.73 36.64 12.48
CA CYS A 835 12.89 37.47 11.62
C CYS A 835 12.85 38.94 12.07
N LEU A 836 12.83 39.17 13.39
CA LEU A 836 12.79 40.53 13.94
C LEU A 836 14.15 41.24 13.91
N GLU A 837 15.25 40.49 13.96
CA GLU A 837 16.58 41.03 13.65
C GLU A 837 16.61 41.60 12.22
N ILE A 838 16.01 40.91 11.23
CA ILE A 838 15.86 41.42 9.86
C ILE A 838 15.03 42.71 9.84
N VAL A 839 13.87 42.71 10.51
CA VAL A 839 12.97 43.88 10.58
C VAL A 839 13.68 45.10 11.18
N ALA A 840 14.57 44.89 12.16
CA ALA A 840 15.30 45.98 12.81
C ALA A 840 16.21 46.74 11.82
N VAL A 841 16.81 46.05 10.85
CA VAL A 841 17.89 46.58 10.02
C VAL A 841 17.49 46.99 8.59
N THR A 842 16.26 46.75 8.15
CA THR A 842 15.82 47.06 6.76
C THR A 842 14.44 47.70 6.67
N ASP A 843 14.25 48.63 5.72
CA ASP A 843 12.96 49.22 5.36
C ASP A 843 12.46 48.75 3.97
N ASP A 844 13.15 47.78 3.36
CA ASP A 844 12.76 47.24 2.05
C ASP A 844 11.41 46.51 2.16
N ARG A 845 10.41 47.04 1.44
CA ARG A 845 9.03 46.54 1.50
C ARG A 845 8.89 45.10 1.03
N GLN A 846 9.71 44.66 0.07
CA GLN A 846 9.65 43.29 -0.45
C GLN A 846 10.20 42.30 0.59
N ILE A 847 11.29 42.66 1.25
CA ILE A 847 11.87 41.88 2.35
C ILE A 847 10.85 41.76 3.49
N LEU A 848 10.31 42.88 3.95
CA LEU A 848 9.36 42.89 5.06
C LEU A 848 8.07 42.12 4.74
N ALA A 849 7.58 42.15 3.50
CA ALA A 849 6.42 41.37 3.08
C ALA A 849 6.69 39.85 3.10
N ARG A 850 7.90 39.42 2.70
CA ARG A 850 8.31 38.02 2.77
C ARG A 850 8.50 37.56 4.21
N VAL A 851 9.09 38.38 5.09
CA VAL A 851 9.21 38.08 6.53
C VAL A 851 7.83 37.91 7.17
N ASP A 852 6.87 38.78 6.84
CA ASP A 852 5.46 38.67 7.30
C ASP A 852 4.85 37.33 6.87
N ALA A 853 5.03 36.95 5.60
CA ALA A 853 4.57 35.65 5.10
C ALA A 853 5.21 34.47 5.85
N ARG A 854 6.54 34.47 6.06
CA ARG A 854 7.26 33.42 6.79
C ARG A 854 6.82 33.31 8.24
N MET A 855 6.67 34.43 8.94
CA MET A 855 6.24 34.44 10.34
C MET A 855 4.81 33.93 10.54
N ARG A 856 3.97 33.88 9.50
CA ARG A 856 2.61 33.31 9.57
C ARG A 856 2.53 31.82 9.23
N GLN A 857 3.62 31.20 8.76
CA GLN A 857 3.61 29.77 8.44
C GLN A 857 3.55 28.92 9.72
N THR A 858 2.72 27.88 9.69
CA THR A 858 2.32 27.09 10.87
C THR A 858 3.05 25.75 10.95
N GLY A 859 3.67 25.33 9.86
CA GLY A 859 4.22 24.00 9.67
C GLY A 859 3.17 22.89 9.54
N GLY A 860 3.63 21.64 9.54
CA GLY A 860 2.79 20.45 9.61
C GLY A 860 2.33 20.14 11.04
N GLY A 861 1.13 19.59 11.20
CA GLY A 861 0.59 19.18 12.50
C GLY A 861 -0.18 17.87 12.44
N THR A 862 -0.22 17.14 13.55
CA THR A 862 -1.02 15.92 13.75
C THR A 862 -2.04 16.16 14.86
N GLY A 863 -3.24 15.58 14.75
CA GLY A 863 -4.32 15.77 15.73
C GLY A 863 -5.36 14.66 15.66
N ALA A 864 -6.28 14.68 16.62
CA ALA A 864 -7.39 13.72 16.65
C ALA A 864 -8.41 14.03 15.54
N VAL A 865 -9.20 13.02 15.15
CA VAL A 865 -10.31 13.21 14.21
C VAL A 865 -11.28 14.26 14.75
N GLY A 866 -11.65 15.22 13.90
CA GLY A 866 -12.52 16.36 14.26
C GLY A 866 -11.81 17.54 14.93
N GLU A 867 -10.48 17.54 15.01
CA GLU A 867 -9.71 18.68 15.52
C GLU A 867 -9.25 19.64 14.41
N ASN A 868 -9.41 20.96 14.59
CA ASN A 868 -8.82 21.96 13.70
C ASN A 868 -7.30 22.14 13.96
N ILE A 869 -6.52 21.22 13.39
CA ILE A 869 -5.05 21.20 13.52
C ILE A 869 -4.41 22.52 13.07
N PHE A 870 -4.87 23.08 11.94
CA PHE A 870 -4.29 24.32 11.39
C PHE A 870 -4.51 25.51 12.33
N ALA A 871 -5.74 25.77 12.77
CA ALA A 871 -6.02 26.86 13.69
C ALA A 871 -5.25 26.71 15.03
N ARG A 872 -5.06 25.48 15.51
CA ARG A 872 -4.25 25.21 16.70
C ARG A 872 -2.77 25.58 16.50
N GLU A 873 -2.15 25.15 15.41
CA GLU A 873 -0.75 25.50 15.13
C GLU A 873 -0.58 27.01 14.85
N MET A 874 -1.55 27.65 14.19
CA MET A 874 -1.59 29.12 14.03
C MET A 874 -1.60 29.84 15.38
N ARG A 875 -2.41 29.37 16.35
CA ARG A 875 -2.47 29.94 17.70
C ARG A 875 -1.18 29.78 18.48
N LYS A 876 -0.51 28.63 18.36
CA LYS A 876 0.82 28.44 18.95
C LYS A 876 1.81 29.46 18.38
N ASN A 877 1.76 29.67 17.07
CA ASN A 877 2.59 30.66 16.41
C ASN A 877 2.23 32.10 16.82
N GLN A 878 0.94 32.41 16.97
CA GLN A 878 0.46 33.69 17.51
C GLN A 878 1.06 33.96 18.90
N ALA A 879 1.01 32.99 19.81
CA ALA A 879 1.57 33.11 21.15
C ALA A 879 3.09 33.35 21.12
N ARG A 880 3.83 32.69 20.21
CA ARG A 880 5.26 32.93 20.01
C ARG A 880 5.54 34.37 19.57
N ILE A 881 4.75 34.91 18.65
CA ILE A 881 4.92 36.29 18.15
C ILE A 881 4.54 37.32 19.23
N GLU A 882 3.50 37.05 20.02
CA GLU A 882 3.10 37.88 21.16
C GLU A 882 4.17 37.94 22.25
N ASP A 883 4.76 36.79 22.58
CA ASP A 883 5.86 36.71 23.56
C ASP A 883 7.04 37.60 23.13
N VAL A 884 7.49 37.49 21.88
CA VAL A 884 8.62 38.29 21.39
C VAL A 884 8.25 39.77 21.23
N LYS A 885 7.00 40.09 20.83
CA LYS A 885 6.48 41.48 20.82
C LYS A 885 6.56 42.10 22.21
N SER A 886 6.13 41.37 23.24
CA SER A 886 6.09 41.86 24.63
C SER A 886 7.48 42.18 25.21
N LYS A 887 8.51 41.49 24.71
CA LYS A 887 9.91 41.67 25.11
C LYS A 887 10.64 42.76 24.30
N SER A 888 10.04 43.25 23.22
CA SER A 888 10.67 44.24 22.33
C SER A 888 10.38 45.68 22.77
N THR A 889 11.42 46.52 22.81
CA THR A 889 11.30 47.97 23.04
C THR A 889 11.37 48.79 21.75
N ASN A 890 11.63 48.15 20.60
CA ASN A 890 11.79 48.82 19.31
C ASN A 890 10.43 49.09 18.66
N PRO A 891 10.03 50.37 18.45
CA PRO A 891 8.72 50.72 17.88
C PRO A 891 8.46 50.13 16.49
N LYS A 892 9.52 49.95 15.69
CA LYS A 892 9.43 49.37 14.34
C LYS A 892 9.05 47.89 14.41
N ILE A 893 9.69 47.15 15.31
CA ILE A 893 9.40 45.73 15.57
C ILE A 893 7.98 45.58 16.09
N ILE A 894 7.58 46.38 17.07
CA ILE A 894 6.23 46.34 17.68
C ILE A 894 5.17 46.53 16.58
N LYS A 895 5.32 47.56 15.74
CA LYS A 895 4.40 47.85 14.64
C LYS A 895 4.34 46.72 13.61
N PHE A 896 5.47 46.08 13.32
CA PHE A 896 5.52 44.95 12.41
C PHE A 896 4.81 43.72 13.00
N CYS A 897 5.09 43.36 14.26
CA CYS A 897 4.41 42.29 14.96
C CYS A 897 2.89 42.50 15.00
N GLU A 898 2.43 43.73 15.25
CA GLU A 898 0.99 44.06 15.24
C GLU A 898 0.34 43.78 13.88
N LYS A 899 1.03 44.10 12.79
CA LYS A 899 0.58 43.79 11.44
C LYS A 899 0.50 42.28 11.21
N VAL A 900 1.53 41.53 11.60
CA VAL A 900 1.59 40.07 11.43
C VAL A 900 0.50 39.39 12.25
N LEU A 901 0.33 39.77 13.52
CA LEU A 901 -0.72 39.26 14.42
C LEU A 901 -2.13 39.55 13.87
N ALA A 902 -2.37 40.76 13.33
CA ALA A 902 -3.65 41.10 12.73
C ALA A 902 -3.96 40.27 11.47
N ASN A 903 -2.95 39.90 10.70
CA ASN A 903 -3.10 39.00 9.56
C ASN A 903 -3.34 37.55 10.01
N LEU A 904 -2.55 37.06 10.97
CA LEU A 904 -2.67 35.71 11.50
C LEU A 904 -4.04 35.47 12.17
N ALA A 905 -4.59 36.47 12.87
CA ALA A 905 -5.95 36.40 13.43
C ALA A 905 -7.03 36.22 12.35
N LYS A 906 -6.86 36.83 11.16
CA LYS A 906 -7.77 36.61 10.02
C LYS A 906 -7.63 35.21 9.45
N ASP A 907 -6.41 34.68 9.41
CA ASP A 907 -6.15 33.33 8.92
C ASP A 907 -6.72 32.27 9.87
N ILE A 908 -6.59 32.47 11.19
CA ILE A 908 -7.22 31.64 12.22
C ILE A 908 -8.74 31.65 12.02
N ALA A 909 -9.38 32.83 12.03
CA ALA A 909 -10.84 32.94 11.92
C ALA A 909 -11.39 32.26 10.67
N ARG A 910 -10.67 32.34 9.54
CA ARG A 910 -11.03 31.65 8.31
C ARG A 910 -10.96 30.14 8.47
N SER A 911 -9.86 29.63 9.03
CA SER A 911 -9.68 28.19 9.28
C SER A 911 -10.74 27.64 10.24
N GLU A 912 -11.14 28.40 11.27
CA GLU A 912 -12.22 27.98 12.18
C GLU A 912 -13.58 27.92 11.48
N GLN A 913 -13.88 28.92 10.65
CA GLN A 913 -15.13 28.96 9.90
C GLN A 913 -15.24 27.81 8.89
N GLU A 914 -14.14 27.45 8.24
CA GLU A 914 -14.07 26.31 7.32
C GLU A 914 -14.27 24.99 8.08
N HIS A 915 -13.59 24.80 9.21
CA HIS A 915 -13.73 23.60 10.02
C HIS A 915 -15.12 23.46 10.68
N GLU A 916 -15.71 24.55 11.19
CA GLU A 916 -17.07 24.51 11.73
C GLU A 916 -18.13 24.22 10.66
N ARG A 917 -17.86 24.60 9.40
CA ARG A 917 -18.72 24.26 8.27
C ARG A 917 -18.63 22.76 8.01
N GLU A 918 -17.42 22.22 7.91
CA GLU A 918 -17.17 20.78 7.73
C GLU A 918 -17.80 19.94 8.84
N MET A 919 -17.57 20.28 10.12
CA MET A 919 -18.17 19.55 11.25
C MET A 919 -19.71 19.64 11.29
N ARG A 920 -20.30 20.72 10.79
CA ARG A 920 -21.76 20.86 10.68
C ARG A 920 -22.32 20.01 9.56
N GLU A 921 -21.63 19.97 8.43
CA GLU A 921 -21.96 19.11 7.29
C GLU A 921 -21.91 17.63 7.74
N GLU A 922 -20.82 17.19 8.37
CA GLU A 922 -20.66 15.83 8.90
C GLU A 922 -21.72 15.46 9.96
N ARG A 923 -22.03 16.38 10.88
CA ARG A 923 -23.05 16.13 11.91
C ARG A 923 -24.44 16.01 11.31
N GLN A 924 -24.75 16.85 10.34
CA GLN A 924 -26.04 16.84 9.69
C GLN A 924 -26.22 15.57 8.85
N GLU A 925 -25.16 15.12 8.17
CA GLU A 925 -25.12 13.81 7.52
C GLU A 925 -25.34 12.67 8.53
N TYR A 926 -24.66 12.69 9.68
CA TYR A 926 -24.83 11.66 10.72
C TYR A 926 -26.26 11.62 11.30
N GLU A 927 -26.85 12.79 11.59
CA GLU A 927 -28.22 12.90 12.13
C GLU A 927 -29.28 12.52 11.08
N ASP A 928 -29.02 12.79 9.80
CA ASP A 928 -29.87 12.36 8.68
C ASP A 928 -29.77 10.85 8.42
N GLU A 929 -28.61 10.23 8.69
CA GLU A 929 -28.39 8.78 8.59
C GLU A 929 -28.90 7.98 9.81
N HIS A 930 -29.01 8.61 10.98
CA HIS A 930 -29.44 7.98 12.23
C HIS A 930 -30.59 8.77 12.91
N PRO A 931 -31.79 8.83 12.30
CA PRO A 931 -32.92 9.54 12.88
C PRO A 931 -33.28 8.92 14.23
N LYS A 932 -33.37 9.75 15.28
CA LYS A 932 -33.78 9.31 16.61
C LYS A 932 -35.25 8.89 16.58
N ASP A 933 -35.50 7.61 16.84
CA ASP A 933 -36.83 7.02 17.11
C ASP A 933 -37.62 7.79 18.18
#